data_AF-A0A955ENR0-F1
#
_entry.id   AF-A0A955ENR0-F1
#
_cell.length_a   1.000
_cell.length_b   1.000
_cell.length_c   1.000
_cell.angle_alpha   90.00
_cell.angle_beta   90.00
_cell.angle_gamma   90.00
#
_symmetry.space_group_name_H-M   'P 1'
#
loop_
_entity.id
_entity.type
_entity.pdbx_description
1 polymer ?
#
loop_
_entity_poly.entity_id
_entity_poly.type
_entity_poly.pdbx_seq_one_letter_code
_entity_poly.pdbx_strand_id
1 'polypeptide(L)'
;MNAHPPQDAHRTTRSSPLRGTDTEAVVQRALSRIAPAWPLDRLVAVNPYLGMADLDMGSAAERLSQVAGARATRRHDELVEALEAIGVLDEELEAAAAASRDPRLPRRAAALREALATPGRPVTPKLPTLADAAFTATGHDWPGFLRSRISTFAADHLVTGGGRDVDEREAAATLYAAWLDEAGRDRALSLRGLRAARKLVASLPGTADELLRAGIARIGVEGLALERYLHRLLMDVGGWAAAAARIDRESDVGALRQLLAIRLAWELLLLDGVAQGLAHELELLRSELAARTDVPSVRIALELVAQDAIERARRRARLATLRTGVLPREATARPFLQMVCCIDVRSEVLRRSIEGLDDGVETIGFAGFFGLPIALRAPGQQDADARCPVLVQPSLVAEAPAMQRTPSLVARAWKSLKDLGVGSFALVESLGVTSLARLLRDGWDLGRRTTGAAPSAGVRLTTLLDVNARAELAEGALRGMSLVKDFAQIVLFVGHGSTSTNNPHEHGLHCGACGGQTGDANARLLAALLRDPDVRRELAARGIDIPDDTVFLAGLHDTTSDRITLLDVDHLGASQGADRARLERLLAEASARTRAERARRLGLRPGARADEDLPARGRDWAQTRPEWGLAGCSAFLVAPRARSRGADLEGRVFLHSYDAHLDTDGAVLEQILTAPMVVASWINLQYYASTVDNHVFGAGDKRLHDVAGRLGVLEGAAGDLRQGLALQSVHDGRRNAHEALRLDVVIEAPRARIDAVLAKHPEVRRLFAGHWLHLVALDDKGRPYLWQGPGVWTRRTSEVRRLGILGGGQLGQMLADAARRQGAHPVVLASSENDPAVVAGHDAVIGRLDDVDSLTRFFAEVDVVTIENEFLDLEAIAQARADHARPLLPAPPALQATQDKLAQKELLRRLGIRSADYRVIYGEVHHTELGILGYLFPRGYVLKWSRFGYDGYGNFVVRQPAKASLEAVCEFVDAGRSQGAMVFAESLVNLQRELSVVATRDAKGEVHAFPAMWTFQERGVCRSTMGPAVKLGLAADLAEQAASIAARIGDALAFQGTYAVEMFLDADGRLLVNEIAPRVHNTGHATLQPGLTSQFDMHARAVLGQPVPTPPLAGFQVMRNLIAPHGLAGELPCEAPSLDVPEGVTLHWYGKQLARGGRKMGHMAAQAATRDEAERLLAAMTDVERTWQEALLAVEA
;
A
#
# COMPACT_ATOMS: atom_id res chain seq x y z
N MET A 1 16.15 39.39 3.65
CA MET A 1 17.52 39.55 3.11
C MET A 1 18.13 38.18 3.06
N ASN A 2 18.34 37.68 1.83
CA ASN A 2 18.57 36.28 1.52
C ASN A 2 20.07 36.00 1.35
N ALA A 3 20.60 34.99 2.04
CA ALA A 3 21.89 34.39 1.70
C ALA A 3 21.63 33.13 0.86
N HIS A 4 22.02 33.17 -0.41
CA HIS A 4 21.97 32.05 -1.35
C HIS A 4 22.99 30.95 -0.96
N PRO A 5 22.67 29.65 -1.12
CA PRO A 5 23.68 28.60 -1.18
C PRO A 5 24.37 28.62 -2.57
N PRO A 6 25.61 28.15 -2.72
CA PRO A 6 26.41 28.40 -3.91
C PRO A 6 25.88 27.61 -5.13
N GLN A 7 25.38 28.34 -6.13
CA GLN A 7 25.26 27.90 -7.52
C GLN A 7 26.38 28.57 -8.33
N ASP A 8 27.31 27.78 -8.88
CA ASP A 8 27.50 27.64 -10.33
C ASP A 8 28.91 27.13 -10.69
N ALA A 9 28.93 26.01 -11.42
CA ALA A 9 29.83 25.80 -12.56
C ALA A 9 29.20 24.75 -13.51
N HIS A 10 28.01 25.02 -14.04
CA HIS A 10 27.44 24.28 -15.16
C HIS A 10 27.35 25.18 -16.39
N ARG A 11 28.25 24.97 -17.35
CA ARG A 11 28.12 25.52 -18.71
C ARG A 11 27.75 24.40 -19.66
N THR A 12 26.53 24.45 -20.18
CA THR A 12 26.00 23.58 -21.22
C THR A 12 26.68 23.85 -22.57
N THR A 13 27.20 22.81 -23.24
CA THR A 13 27.44 22.82 -24.69
C THR A 13 26.99 21.52 -25.32
N ARG A 14 26.41 21.63 -26.52
CA ARG A 14 25.77 20.57 -27.31
C ARG A 14 26.78 19.51 -27.79
N SER A 15 26.29 18.27 -27.85
CA SER A 15 26.74 17.08 -28.60
C SER A 15 27.97 17.21 -29.52
N SER A 16 29.08 16.61 -29.09
CA SER A 16 30.10 15.91 -29.89
C SER A 16 30.93 15.01 -28.95
N PRO A 17 31.54 13.88 -29.39
CA PRO A 17 32.01 12.83 -28.49
C PRO A 17 33.21 13.30 -27.66
N LEU A 18 33.00 13.48 -26.35
CA LEU A 18 33.98 13.97 -25.39
C LEU A 18 35.15 12.99 -25.23
N ARG A 19 36.31 13.36 -25.78
CA ARG A 19 37.62 12.84 -25.35
C ARG A 19 38.16 13.79 -24.25
N GLY A 20 38.42 13.23 -23.06
CA GLY A 20 39.04 13.91 -21.92
C GLY A 20 38.05 14.29 -20.80
N THR A 21 37.86 13.42 -19.81
CA THR A 21 37.15 13.77 -18.56
C THR A 21 38.12 14.38 -17.55
N ASP A 22 37.76 15.54 -16.99
CA ASP A 22 38.45 16.18 -15.86
C ASP A 22 38.53 15.23 -14.64
N THR A 23 39.74 14.81 -14.27
CA THR A 23 40.02 13.92 -13.13
C THR A 23 39.47 14.47 -11.81
N GLU A 24 39.50 15.78 -11.62
CA GLU A 24 39.00 16.41 -10.39
C GLU A 24 37.49 16.21 -10.25
N ALA A 25 36.74 16.40 -11.34
CA ALA A 25 35.31 16.16 -11.35
C ALA A 25 34.95 14.69 -11.04
N VAL A 26 35.80 13.73 -11.43
CA VAL A 26 35.61 12.30 -11.10
C VAL A 26 35.83 12.05 -9.61
N VAL A 27 36.90 12.61 -9.03
CA VAL A 27 37.18 12.50 -7.59
C VAL A 27 36.01 13.07 -6.80
N GLN A 28 35.52 14.26 -7.13
CA GLN A 28 34.39 14.87 -6.43
C GLN A 28 33.10 14.03 -6.51
N ARG A 29 32.81 13.44 -7.68
CA ARG A 29 31.67 12.51 -7.81
C ARG A 29 31.84 11.26 -6.95
N ALA A 30 33.05 10.73 -6.81
CA ALA A 30 33.31 9.58 -5.95
C ALA A 30 33.13 9.94 -4.46
N LEU A 31 33.58 11.12 -4.03
CA LEU A 31 33.38 11.63 -2.67
C LEU A 31 31.88 11.82 -2.37
N SER A 32 31.11 12.37 -3.31
CA SER A 32 29.66 12.58 -3.13
C SER A 32 28.84 11.28 -3.06
N ARG A 33 29.45 10.11 -3.35
CA ARG A 33 28.79 8.81 -3.20
C ARG A 33 28.63 8.38 -1.74
N ILE A 34 29.43 8.92 -0.83
CA ILE A 34 29.41 8.55 0.59
C ILE A 34 28.36 9.38 1.35
N ALA A 35 27.40 8.69 1.96
CA ALA A 35 26.43 9.33 2.84
C ALA A 35 27.10 9.72 4.18
N PRO A 36 26.79 10.90 4.75
CA PRO A 36 27.33 11.32 6.04
C PRO A 36 26.68 10.55 7.20
N ALA A 37 27.41 10.35 8.30
CA ALA A 37 26.90 9.73 9.53
C ALA A 37 27.09 10.64 10.74
N TRP A 38 26.03 10.83 11.52
CA TRP A 38 26.03 11.66 12.75
C TRP A 38 26.49 10.87 13.98
N PRO A 39 27.15 11.53 14.95
CA PRO A 39 27.61 10.89 16.18
C PRO A 39 26.46 10.45 17.09
N LEU A 40 26.76 9.57 18.04
CA LEU A 40 25.78 8.89 18.88
C LEU A 40 24.95 9.83 19.76
N ASP A 41 25.51 10.97 20.17
CA ASP A 41 24.85 12.00 21.01
C ASP A 41 23.91 12.95 20.23
N ARG A 42 23.90 12.83 18.91
CA ARG A 42 22.98 13.53 17.99
C ARG A 42 22.65 12.64 16.79
N LEU A 43 22.44 11.35 17.06
CA LEU A 43 22.21 10.35 16.03
C LEU A 43 20.92 10.65 15.29
N VAL A 44 21.02 10.85 13.97
CA VAL A 44 19.88 11.06 13.07
C VAL A 44 19.86 9.97 12.02
N ALA A 45 18.65 9.59 11.59
CA ALA A 45 18.49 8.65 10.50
C ALA A 45 18.93 9.28 9.17
N VAL A 46 19.74 8.55 8.40
CA VAL A 46 20.27 9.00 7.11
C VAL A 46 19.99 7.95 6.07
N ASN A 47 19.51 8.38 4.89
CA ASN A 47 19.42 7.53 3.71
C ASN A 47 20.84 7.05 3.30
N PRO A 48 21.18 5.75 3.41
CA PRO A 48 22.50 5.25 3.01
C PRO A 48 22.74 5.37 1.50
N TYR A 49 21.66 5.54 0.72
CA TYR A 49 21.71 5.72 -0.73
C TYR A 49 21.74 7.19 -1.16
N LEU A 50 21.90 8.15 -0.23
CA LEU A 50 21.85 9.59 -0.52
C LEU A 50 22.78 9.99 -1.68
N GLY A 51 24.01 9.47 -1.69
CA GLY A 51 25.00 9.71 -2.73
C GLY A 51 24.72 9.04 -4.09
N MET A 52 23.62 8.29 -4.20
CA MET A 52 23.19 7.59 -5.41
C MET A 52 21.85 8.10 -5.95
N ALA A 53 21.28 9.16 -5.36
CA ALA A 53 19.95 9.66 -5.73
C ALA A 53 19.86 10.21 -7.18
N ASP A 54 20.99 10.46 -7.83
CA ASP A 54 21.09 10.78 -9.26
C ASP A 54 20.94 9.56 -10.18
N LEU A 55 21.10 8.34 -9.64
CA LEU A 55 20.88 7.08 -10.34
C LEU A 55 19.45 6.57 -10.07
N ASP A 56 18.93 5.76 -10.99
CA ASP A 56 17.78 4.91 -10.67
C ASP A 56 18.21 3.78 -9.72
N MET A 57 17.26 3.26 -8.95
CA MET A 57 17.52 2.24 -7.94
C MET A 57 18.15 0.97 -8.52
N GLY A 58 17.84 0.60 -9.76
CA GLY A 58 18.48 -0.54 -10.42
C GLY A 58 19.96 -0.29 -10.63
N SER A 59 20.29 0.84 -11.25
CA SER A 59 21.69 1.20 -11.50
C SER A 59 22.49 1.37 -10.20
N ALA A 60 21.86 1.95 -9.18
CA ALA A 60 22.46 2.06 -7.85
C ALA A 60 22.67 0.69 -7.19
N ALA A 61 21.72 -0.24 -7.32
CA ALA A 61 21.84 -1.60 -6.80
C ALA A 61 23.04 -2.34 -7.41
N GLU A 62 23.19 -2.24 -8.73
CA GLU A 62 24.32 -2.81 -9.47
C GLU A 62 25.64 -2.18 -9.02
N ARG A 63 25.69 -0.84 -8.93
CA ARG A 63 26.87 -0.10 -8.45
C ARG A 63 27.26 -0.51 -7.02
N LEU A 64 26.31 -0.60 -6.10
CA LEU A 64 26.55 -0.96 -4.70
C LEU A 64 26.99 -2.43 -4.55
N SER A 65 26.42 -3.31 -5.37
CA SER A 65 26.85 -4.70 -5.48
C SER A 65 28.33 -4.78 -5.88
N GLN A 66 28.77 -3.99 -6.88
CA GLN A 66 30.15 -3.96 -7.34
C GLN A 66 31.13 -3.32 -6.35
N VAL A 67 30.75 -2.25 -5.65
CA VAL A 67 31.68 -1.51 -4.78
C VAL A 67 31.70 -1.99 -3.33
N ALA A 68 30.62 -2.60 -2.85
CA ALA A 68 30.50 -3.02 -1.45
C ALA A 68 30.10 -4.50 -1.30
N GLY A 69 29.73 -5.20 -2.38
CA GLY A 69 29.10 -6.52 -2.28
C GLY A 69 27.69 -6.46 -1.70
N ALA A 70 27.07 -5.28 -1.69
CA ALA A 70 25.84 -5.01 -0.98
C ALA A 70 24.59 -5.39 -1.78
N ARG A 71 23.51 -5.70 -1.08
CA ARG A 71 22.17 -5.85 -1.67
C ARG A 71 21.38 -4.55 -1.61
N ALA A 72 20.47 -4.39 -2.58
CA ALA A 72 19.47 -3.32 -2.59
C ALA A 72 18.03 -3.83 -2.45
N THR A 73 17.82 -5.14 -2.36
CA THR A 73 16.53 -5.81 -2.14
C THR A 73 16.70 -6.94 -1.13
N ARG A 74 15.60 -7.43 -0.57
CA ARG A 74 15.59 -8.63 0.29
C ARG A 74 16.25 -9.82 -0.39
N ARG A 75 16.63 -10.84 0.40
CA ARG A 75 17.19 -12.05 -0.19
C ARG A 75 16.16 -12.70 -1.13
N HIS A 76 16.65 -13.37 -2.16
CA HIS A 76 15.81 -13.93 -3.21
C HIS A 76 14.74 -14.89 -2.67
N ASP A 77 15.13 -15.76 -1.74
CA ASP A 77 14.23 -16.67 -1.00
C ASP A 77 13.13 -15.91 -0.24
N GLU A 78 13.51 -14.83 0.44
CA GLU A 78 12.56 -13.98 1.18
C GLU A 78 11.59 -13.22 0.25
N LEU A 79 12.03 -12.83 -0.95
CA LEU A 79 11.16 -12.20 -1.94
C LEU A 79 10.11 -13.19 -2.46
N VAL A 80 10.52 -14.43 -2.77
CA VAL A 80 9.61 -15.48 -3.23
C VAL A 80 8.58 -15.82 -2.15
N GLU A 81 9.03 -16.01 -0.91
CA GLU A 81 8.14 -16.26 0.23
C GLU A 81 7.17 -15.09 0.45
N ALA A 82 7.65 -13.84 0.36
CA ALA A 82 6.81 -12.66 0.53
C ALA A 82 5.76 -12.48 -0.58
N LEU A 83 6.10 -12.81 -1.84
CA LEU A 83 5.14 -12.77 -2.96
C LEU A 83 3.93 -13.68 -2.70
N GLU A 84 4.18 -14.87 -2.15
CA GLU A 84 3.14 -15.84 -1.79
C GLU A 84 2.37 -15.39 -0.54
N ALA A 85 3.08 -15.05 0.54
CA ALA A 85 2.48 -14.71 1.83
C ALA A 85 1.58 -13.46 1.77
N ILE A 86 1.91 -12.49 0.91
CA ILE A 86 1.15 -11.24 0.75
C ILE A 86 -0.04 -11.41 -0.21
N GLY A 87 -0.05 -12.47 -1.03
CA GLY A 87 -1.06 -12.66 -2.06
C GLY A 87 -0.95 -11.64 -3.18
N VAL A 88 0.27 -11.45 -3.71
CA VAL A 88 0.52 -10.54 -4.84
C VAL A 88 -0.22 -11.03 -6.08
N LEU A 89 -1.05 -10.15 -6.64
CA LEU A 89 -1.84 -10.44 -7.83
C LEU A 89 -0.95 -10.51 -9.08
N ASP A 90 -1.38 -11.28 -10.07
CA ASP A 90 -0.64 -11.41 -11.33
C ASP A 90 -0.55 -10.06 -12.06
N GLU A 91 -1.59 -9.23 -12.02
CA GLU A 91 -1.55 -7.89 -12.61
C GLU A 91 -0.55 -6.97 -11.89
N GLU A 92 -0.33 -7.15 -10.59
CA GLU A 92 0.64 -6.37 -9.81
C GLU A 92 2.07 -6.75 -10.20
N LEU A 93 2.32 -8.04 -10.43
CA LEU A 93 3.61 -8.56 -10.89
C LEU A 93 3.90 -8.16 -12.34
N GLU A 94 2.92 -8.23 -13.23
CA GLU A 94 3.07 -7.80 -14.63
C GLU A 94 3.25 -6.29 -14.74
N ALA A 95 2.54 -5.50 -13.94
CA ALA A 95 2.71 -4.05 -13.89
C ALA A 95 4.09 -3.64 -13.36
N ALA A 96 4.63 -4.36 -12.37
CA ALA A 96 5.99 -4.17 -11.90
C ALA A 96 7.03 -4.49 -12.99
N ALA A 97 6.84 -5.59 -13.72
CA ALA A 97 7.69 -5.93 -14.84
C ALA A 97 7.62 -4.87 -15.95
N ALA A 98 6.44 -4.37 -16.30
CA ALA A 98 6.27 -3.32 -17.28
C ALA A 98 6.98 -2.01 -16.88
N ALA A 99 6.97 -1.67 -15.57
CA ALA A 99 7.64 -0.48 -15.04
C ALA A 99 9.17 -0.56 -15.12
N SER A 100 9.76 -1.75 -14.96
CA SER A 100 11.23 -1.95 -15.06
C SER A 100 11.80 -1.60 -16.45
N ARG A 101 11.00 -1.71 -17.52
CA ARG A 101 11.41 -1.50 -18.92
C ARG A 101 12.61 -2.35 -19.40
N ASP A 102 13.15 -3.26 -18.59
CA ASP A 102 14.21 -4.18 -19.00
C ASP A 102 13.67 -5.18 -20.04
N PRO A 103 14.17 -5.18 -21.29
CA PRO A 103 13.67 -6.06 -22.34
C PRO A 103 14.04 -7.53 -22.15
N ARG A 104 14.98 -7.84 -21.23
CA ARG A 104 15.44 -9.20 -20.95
C ARG A 104 14.51 -9.98 -20.02
N LEU A 105 13.61 -9.28 -19.32
CA LEU A 105 12.68 -9.88 -18.36
C LEU A 105 11.36 -10.32 -19.04
N PRO A 106 10.76 -11.44 -18.60
CA PRO A 106 9.41 -11.81 -19.02
C PRO A 106 8.36 -10.75 -18.65
N ARG A 107 7.24 -10.72 -19.37
CA ARG A 107 6.14 -9.77 -19.11
C ARG A 107 4.89 -10.42 -18.51
N ARG A 108 4.75 -11.74 -18.59
CA ARG A 108 3.62 -12.52 -18.08
C ARG A 108 3.93 -12.99 -16.66
N ALA A 109 2.94 -12.95 -15.76
CA ALA A 109 3.11 -13.36 -14.36
C ALA A 109 3.65 -14.79 -14.21
N ALA A 110 3.11 -15.76 -14.97
CA ALA A 110 3.54 -17.15 -14.90
C ALA A 110 5.04 -17.33 -15.18
N ALA A 111 5.56 -16.68 -16.23
CA ALA A 111 6.98 -16.74 -16.60
C ALA A 111 7.88 -15.98 -15.61
N LEU A 112 7.37 -14.89 -15.02
CA LEU A 112 8.07 -14.17 -13.95
C LEU A 112 8.22 -15.04 -12.70
N ARG A 113 7.14 -15.73 -12.28
CA ARG A 113 7.17 -16.66 -11.15
C ARG A 113 8.12 -17.83 -11.39
N GLU A 114 8.15 -18.38 -12.60
CA GLU A 114 9.11 -19.43 -12.98
C GLU A 114 10.57 -18.95 -12.90
N ALA A 115 10.85 -17.75 -13.42
CA ALA A 115 12.18 -17.15 -13.33
C ALA A 115 12.59 -16.87 -11.87
N LEU A 116 11.63 -16.48 -11.02
CA LEU A 116 11.81 -16.27 -9.59
C LEU A 116 11.96 -17.57 -8.80
N ALA A 117 11.40 -18.68 -9.28
CA ALA A 117 11.58 -19.98 -8.62
C ALA A 117 13.00 -20.56 -8.82
N THR A 118 13.74 -20.05 -9.81
CA THR A 118 15.09 -20.55 -10.12
C THR A 118 16.13 -19.97 -9.15
N PRO A 119 16.81 -20.80 -8.34
CA PRO A 119 17.87 -20.35 -7.44
C PRO A 119 19.08 -19.81 -8.21
N GLY A 120 19.80 -18.86 -7.63
CA GLY A 120 20.89 -18.18 -8.33
C GLY A 120 21.58 -17.14 -7.46
N ARG A 121 22.84 -16.83 -7.79
CA ARG A 121 23.65 -15.87 -7.03
C ARG A 121 23.19 -14.43 -7.29
N PRO A 122 22.80 -13.67 -6.26
CA PRO A 122 22.10 -12.41 -6.41
C PRO A 122 22.99 -11.15 -6.37
N VAL A 123 24.31 -11.32 -6.40
CA VAL A 123 25.27 -10.22 -6.23
C VAL A 123 26.30 -10.29 -7.33
N THR A 124 26.46 -9.19 -8.07
CA THR A 124 27.60 -8.99 -8.95
C THR A 124 28.87 -9.00 -8.09
N PRO A 125 29.90 -9.80 -8.42
CA PRO A 125 31.11 -9.87 -7.60
C PRO A 125 31.71 -8.48 -7.34
N LYS A 126 32.15 -8.26 -6.10
CA LYS A 126 32.82 -7.02 -5.69
C LYS A 126 34.04 -6.79 -6.59
N LEU A 127 34.24 -5.55 -7.02
CA LEU A 127 35.44 -5.13 -7.75
C LEU A 127 36.68 -5.44 -6.90
N PRO A 128 37.72 -6.08 -7.46
CA PRO A 128 38.97 -6.29 -6.74
C PRO A 128 39.70 -4.96 -6.51
N THR A 129 40.53 -4.94 -5.48
CA THR A 129 41.52 -3.89 -5.20
C THR A 129 42.93 -4.46 -5.31
N LEU A 130 43.97 -3.63 -5.35
CA LEU A 130 45.35 -4.14 -5.28
C LEU A 130 45.63 -4.79 -3.91
N ALA A 131 44.91 -4.42 -2.86
CA ALA A 131 44.94 -5.15 -1.59
C ALA A 131 44.42 -6.60 -1.72
N ASP A 132 43.33 -6.81 -2.46
CA ASP A 132 42.78 -8.14 -2.73
C ASP A 132 43.75 -8.97 -3.60
N ALA A 133 44.37 -8.32 -4.59
CA ALA A 133 45.42 -8.92 -5.41
C ALA A 133 46.67 -9.29 -4.59
N ALA A 134 47.11 -8.41 -3.69
CA ALA A 134 48.23 -8.66 -2.78
C ALA A 134 47.95 -9.83 -1.83
N PHE A 135 46.72 -9.94 -1.33
CA PHE A 135 46.29 -11.11 -0.55
C PHE A 135 46.43 -12.39 -1.36
N THR A 136 45.93 -12.39 -2.60
CA THR A 136 46.01 -13.55 -3.49
C THR A 136 47.46 -13.95 -3.80
N ALA A 137 48.34 -12.99 -4.01
CA ALA A 137 49.75 -13.23 -4.33
C ALA A 137 50.57 -13.71 -3.12
N THR A 138 50.34 -13.11 -1.94
CA THR A 138 51.20 -13.30 -0.75
C THR A 138 50.62 -14.24 0.30
N GLY A 139 49.31 -14.48 0.31
CA GLY A 139 48.59 -15.18 1.36
C GLY A 139 48.37 -14.38 2.66
N HIS A 140 48.87 -13.14 2.74
CA HIS A 140 48.68 -12.27 3.90
C HIS A 140 47.41 -11.43 3.74
N ASP A 141 46.54 -11.40 4.76
CA ASP A 141 45.31 -10.59 4.78
C ASP A 141 45.62 -9.08 4.81
N TRP A 142 46.01 -8.55 3.66
CA TRP A 142 46.22 -7.13 3.43
C TRP A 142 44.93 -6.33 3.57
N PRO A 143 43.77 -6.73 2.99
CA PRO A 143 42.54 -5.97 3.15
C PRO A 143 42.13 -5.75 4.61
N GLY A 144 42.18 -6.80 5.45
CA GLY A 144 41.89 -6.69 6.88
C GLY A 144 42.91 -5.84 7.64
N PHE A 145 44.21 -6.04 7.36
CA PHE A 145 45.29 -5.26 7.98
C PHE A 145 45.18 -3.77 7.68
N LEU A 146 45.00 -3.40 6.41
CA LEU A 146 44.86 -2.00 5.99
C LEU A 146 43.68 -1.33 6.68
N ARG A 147 42.53 -2.00 6.68
CA ARG A 147 41.31 -1.49 7.31
C ARG A 147 41.53 -1.24 8.80
N SER A 148 42.12 -2.20 9.52
CA SER A 148 42.43 -2.02 10.94
C SER A 148 43.34 -0.81 11.18
N ARG A 149 44.37 -0.60 10.36
CA ARG A 149 45.30 0.51 10.52
C ARG A 149 44.69 1.86 10.20
N ILE A 150 43.90 1.95 9.13
CA ILE A 150 43.18 3.18 8.79
C ILE A 150 42.14 3.49 9.87
N SER A 151 41.43 2.48 10.39
CA SER A 151 40.45 2.65 11.45
C SER A 151 41.06 3.16 12.75
N THR A 152 42.18 2.61 13.19
CA THR A 152 42.88 3.10 14.40
C THR A 152 43.31 4.54 14.23
N PHE A 153 43.92 4.87 13.09
CA PHE A 153 44.32 6.24 12.77
C PHE A 153 43.11 7.20 12.75
N ALA A 154 42.01 6.79 12.08
CA ALA A 154 40.80 7.59 12.01
C ALA A 154 40.16 7.79 13.39
N ALA A 155 40.18 6.79 14.27
CA ALA A 155 39.70 6.92 15.64
C ALA A 155 40.50 7.97 16.44
N ASP A 156 41.83 8.02 16.28
CA ASP A 156 42.65 8.99 17.01
C ASP A 156 42.49 10.42 16.49
N HIS A 157 42.31 10.60 15.18
CA HIS A 157 42.31 11.92 14.54
C HIS A 157 40.93 12.50 14.23
N LEU A 158 39.88 11.68 14.05
CA LEU A 158 38.52 12.15 13.79
C LEU A 158 37.65 12.25 15.05
N VAL A 159 37.94 11.48 16.11
CA VAL A 159 37.19 11.52 17.40
C VAL A 159 37.57 12.75 18.23
N THR A 160 38.82 13.22 18.14
CA THR A 160 39.43 14.17 19.09
C THR A 160 39.22 15.66 18.75
N GLY A 161 38.53 15.98 17.66
CA GLY A 161 38.26 17.36 17.20
C GLY A 161 37.29 18.19 18.05
N GLY A 162 37.08 17.84 19.33
CA GLY A 162 36.10 18.49 20.21
C GLY A 162 36.55 18.77 21.64
N GLY A 163 37.85 18.76 21.96
CA GLY A 163 38.29 19.20 23.30
C GLY A 163 39.61 18.70 23.87
N ARG A 164 40.63 18.39 23.06
CA ARG A 164 42.02 18.44 23.56
C ARG A 164 42.60 19.82 23.26
N ASP A 165 43.33 20.39 24.21
CA ASP A 165 44.37 21.38 23.92
C ASP A 165 45.41 20.67 23.04
N VAL A 166 45.16 20.69 21.73
CA VAL A 166 46.09 20.19 20.71
C VAL A 166 47.17 21.25 20.59
N ASP A 167 48.42 20.82 20.75
CA ASP A 167 49.61 21.67 20.59
C ASP A 167 49.52 22.42 19.25
N GLU A 168 49.87 23.72 19.19
CA GLU A 168 49.68 24.57 17.99
C GLU A 168 50.34 23.99 16.72
N ARG A 169 51.30 23.06 16.89
CA ARG A 169 51.94 22.30 15.81
C ARG A 169 51.10 21.14 15.25
N GLU A 170 50.27 20.48 16.05
CA GLU A 170 49.35 19.42 15.60
C GLU A 170 48.08 20.00 14.99
N ALA A 171 47.62 21.16 15.45
CA ALA A 171 46.50 21.89 14.86
C ALA A 171 46.77 22.39 13.42
N ALA A 172 48.05 22.49 13.02
CA ALA A 172 48.47 22.94 11.70
C ALA A 172 48.62 21.82 10.65
N ALA A 173 48.62 20.54 11.05
CA ALA A 173 48.87 19.42 10.15
C ALA A 173 47.57 18.85 9.56
N THR A 174 47.52 18.72 8.23
CA THR A 174 46.40 18.05 7.53
C THR A 174 46.33 16.56 7.91
N LEU A 175 45.14 15.94 7.88
CA LEU A 175 44.90 14.53 8.19
C LEU A 175 45.85 13.60 7.39
N TYR A 176 46.06 13.88 6.10
CA TYR A 176 47.00 13.11 5.27
C TYR A 176 48.46 13.28 5.71
N ALA A 177 48.88 14.51 6.04
CA ALA A 177 50.24 14.77 6.50
C ALA A 177 50.54 14.07 7.85
N ALA A 178 49.56 14.07 8.76
CA ALA A 178 49.66 13.34 10.02
C ALA A 178 49.80 11.83 9.79
N TRP A 179 48.99 11.26 8.88
CA TRP A 179 49.11 9.85 8.51
C TRP A 179 50.48 9.52 7.89
N LEU A 180 50.98 10.38 7.00
CA LEU A 180 52.25 10.14 6.32
C LEU A 180 53.43 10.09 7.31
N ASP A 181 53.44 10.96 8.32
CA ASP A 181 54.44 10.94 9.39
C ASP A 181 54.35 9.66 10.24
N GLU A 182 53.14 9.26 10.66
CA GLU A 182 52.95 8.04 11.45
C GLU A 182 53.35 6.78 10.65
N ALA A 183 52.91 6.68 9.40
CA ALA A 183 53.26 5.59 8.49
C ALA A 183 54.77 5.49 8.24
N GLY A 184 55.50 6.63 8.24
CA GLY A 184 56.96 6.66 8.10
C GLY A 184 57.71 6.06 9.31
N ARG A 185 57.09 6.09 10.50
CA ARG A 185 57.64 5.54 11.75
C ARG A 185 57.21 4.10 12.03
N ASP A 186 56.15 3.65 11.37
CA ASP A 186 55.56 2.34 11.59
C ASP A 186 56.39 1.16 11.05
N ARG A 187 56.74 0.22 11.93
CA ARG A 187 57.49 -1.00 11.58
C ARG A 187 56.61 -2.18 11.20
N ALA A 188 55.30 -2.13 11.47
CA ALA A 188 54.37 -3.23 11.21
C ALA A 188 54.37 -3.65 9.72
N LEU A 189 54.54 -2.67 8.83
CA LEU A 189 54.63 -2.89 7.38
C LEU A 189 55.77 -3.81 6.97
N SER A 190 56.96 -3.57 7.52
CA SER A 190 58.13 -4.39 7.23
C SER A 190 58.00 -5.80 7.84
N LEU A 191 57.38 -5.91 9.02
CA LEU A 191 57.11 -7.20 9.68
C LEU A 191 56.07 -8.05 8.93
N ARG A 192 55.14 -7.42 8.20
CA ARG A 192 54.14 -8.08 7.34
C ARG A 192 54.66 -8.43 5.94
N GLY A 193 55.95 -8.21 5.66
CA GLY A 193 56.58 -8.63 4.40
C GLY A 193 56.70 -7.55 3.32
N LEU A 194 56.34 -6.29 3.60
CA LEU A 194 56.54 -5.18 2.65
C LEU A 194 58.02 -4.73 2.67
N ARG A 195 58.76 -5.01 1.59
CA ARG A 195 60.21 -4.69 1.53
C ARG A 195 60.40 -3.19 1.41
N ALA A 196 61.37 -2.65 2.17
CA ALA A 196 61.71 -1.22 2.15
C ALA A 196 60.52 -0.27 2.42
N ALA A 197 59.53 -0.70 3.22
CA ALA A 197 58.30 0.05 3.51
C ALA A 197 58.53 1.54 3.82
N ARG A 198 59.47 1.87 4.71
CA ARG A 198 59.76 3.26 5.07
C ARG A 198 60.30 4.10 3.91
N LYS A 199 61.07 3.50 2.99
CA LYS A 199 61.55 4.18 1.78
C LYS A 199 60.40 4.45 0.81
N LEU A 200 59.47 3.50 0.69
CA LEU A 200 58.27 3.65 -0.13
C LEU A 200 57.36 4.74 0.42
N VAL A 201 57.09 4.74 1.73
CA VAL A 201 56.30 5.81 2.39
C VAL A 201 56.97 7.17 2.19
N ALA A 202 58.29 7.27 2.37
CA ALA A 202 59.04 8.51 2.14
C ALA A 202 59.05 8.97 0.66
N SER A 203 58.67 8.12 -0.29
CA SER A 203 58.55 8.47 -1.71
C SER A 203 57.15 8.92 -2.12
N LEU A 204 56.16 8.80 -1.24
CA LEU A 204 54.81 9.29 -1.51
C LEU A 204 54.79 10.83 -1.51
N PRO A 205 53.90 11.47 -2.30
CA PRO A 205 53.75 12.92 -2.28
C PRO A 205 53.36 13.47 -0.90
N GLY A 206 53.77 14.71 -0.61
CA GLY A 206 53.58 15.34 0.70
C GLY A 206 52.16 15.88 0.94
N THR A 207 51.35 16.02 -0.11
CA THR A 207 49.96 16.51 -0.02
C THR A 207 48.96 15.49 -0.56
N ALA A 208 47.74 15.52 -0.03
CA ALA A 208 46.67 14.61 -0.46
C ALA A 208 46.34 14.75 -1.96
N ASP A 209 46.33 15.98 -2.48
CA ASP A 209 46.03 16.26 -3.89
C ASP A 209 47.09 15.73 -4.86
N GLU A 210 48.37 15.90 -4.50
CA GLU A 210 49.46 15.34 -5.30
C GLU A 210 49.44 13.82 -5.27
N LEU A 211 49.13 13.22 -4.11
CA LEU A 211 48.97 11.77 -4.00
C LEU A 211 47.80 11.27 -4.86
N LEU A 212 46.64 11.92 -4.82
CA LEU A 212 45.50 11.52 -5.65
C LEU A 212 45.85 11.60 -7.13
N ARG A 213 46.48 12.69 -7.60
CA ARG A 213 46.92 12.82 -8.99
C ARG A 213 47.93 11.74 -9.39
N ALA A 214 48.97 11.53 -8.58
CA ALA A 214 50.00 10.54 -8.85
C ALA A 214 49.44 9.10 -8.82
N GLY A 215 48.59 8.81 -7.84
CA GLY A 215 47.96 7.51 -7.67
C GLY A 215 46.99 7.19 -8.80
N ILE A 216 46.12 8.13 -9.19
CA ILE A 216 45.20 7.95 -10.32
C ILE A 216 45.98 7.70 -11.62
N ALA A 217 47.03 8.48 -11.89
CA ALA A 217 47.89 8.28 -13.05
C ALA A 217 48.56 6.89 -13.04
N ARG A 218 48.96 6.40 -11.85
CA ARG A 218 49.58 5.09 -11.68
C ARG A 218 48.58 3.94 -11.88
N ILE A 219 47.38 4.06 -11.32
CA ILE A 219 46.30 3.09 -11.53
C ILE A 219 45.89 3.07 -13.02
N GLY A 220 45.87 4.22 -13.69
CA GLY A 220 45.70 4.29 -15.16
C GLY A 220 44.27 4.00 -15.63
N VAL A 221 43.27 4.46 -14.88
CA VAL A 221 41.83 4.36 -15.23
C VAL A 221 41.19 5.74 -15.21
N GLU A 222 40.19 5.96 -16.08
CA GLU A 222 39.53 7.26 -16.26
C GLU A 222 37.99 7.14 -16.21
N GLY A 223 37.31 8.29 -16.21
CA GLY A 223 35.85 8.38 -16.32
C GLY A 223 35.09 7.62 -15.23
N LEU A 224 34.02 6.91 -15.62
CA LEU A 224 33.17 6.15 -14.70
C LEU A 224 33.87 4.95 -14.06
N ALA A 225 34.87 4.35 -14.74
CA ALA A 225 35.67 3.26 -14.19
C ALA A 225 36.49 3.74 -12.98
N LEU A 226 37.13 4.90 -13.11
CA LEU A 226 37.82 5.55 -12.00
C LEU A 226 36.84 5.89 -10.86
N GLU A 227 35.65 6.43 -11.19
CA GLU A 227 34.66 6.78 -10.17
C GLU A 227 34.24 5.58 -9.31
N ARG A 228 33.93 4.40 -9.89
CA ARG A 228 33.65 3.22 -9.06
C ARG A 228 34.86 2.67 -8.35
N TYR A 229 36.07 2.79 -8.90
CA TYR A 229 37.26 2.37 -8.17
C TYR A 229 37.47 3.20 -6.91
N LEU A 230 37.41 4.53 -7.01
CA LEU A 230 37.53 5.41 -5.85
C LEU A 230 36.40 5.19 -4.84
N HIS A 231 35.16 5.00 -5.31
CA HIS A 231 34.04 4.65 -4.46
C HIS A 231 34.23 3.29 -3.75
N ARG A 232 34.72 2.27 -4.46
CA ARG A 232 35.08 0.95 -3.93
C ARG A 232 36.12 1.07 -2.81
N LEU A 233 37.12 1.95 -2.95
CA LEU A 233 38.12 2.19 -1.91
C LEU A 233 37.52 2.82 -0.65
N LEU A 234 36.63 3.82 -0.81
CA LEU A 234 35.94 4.45 0.33
C LEU A 234 35.04 3.46 1.08
N MET A 235 34.38 2.56 0.36
CA MET A 235 33.51 1.53 0.97
C MET A 235 34.27 0.47 1.79
N ASP A 236 35.61 0.38 1.72
CA ASP A 236 36.39 -0.49 2.62
C ASP A 236 36.47 0.04 4.06
N VAL A 237 36.38 1.36 4.21
CA VAL A 237 36.37 2.10 5.47
C VAL A 237 35.14 3.00 5.50
N GLY A 238 34.01 2.44 5.06
CA GLY A 238 32.77 3.16 4.79
C GLY A 238 32.31 3.96 6.00
N GLY A 239 32.38 3.36 7.20
CA GLY A 239 32.15 4.00 8.49
C GLY A 239 32.88 5.30 8.70
N TRP A 240 34.20 5.21 8.64
CA TRP A 240 35.08 6.37 8.81
C TRP A 240 34.93 7.37 7.67
N ALA A 241 34.66 6.89 6.44
CA ALA A 241 34.34 7.75 5.31
C ALA A 241 33.05 8.54 5.56
N ALA A 242 32.00 7.95 6.13
CA ALA A 242 30.76 8.66 6.46
C ALA A 242 30.97 9.69 7.59
N ALA A 243 31.81 9.37 8.58
CA ALA A 243 32.20 10.32 9.61
C ALA A 243 32.98 11.52 9.02
N ALA A 244 33.90 11.27 8.09
CA ALA A 244 34.64 12.30 7.37
C ALA A 244 33.72 13.14 6.45
N ALA A 245 32.76 12.50 5.75
CA ALA A 245 31.76 13.17 4.93
C ALA A 245 30.88 14.13 5.76
N ARG A 246 30.56 13.77 7.01
CA ARG A 246 29.88 14.67 7.95
C ARG A 246 30.77 15.86 8.31
N ILE A 247 32.04 15.65 8.62
CA ILE A 247 32.98 16.73 8.94
C ILE A 247 33.04 17.74 7.78
N ASP A 248 33.11 17.25 6.54
CA ASP A 248 33.13 18.08 5.33
C ASP A 248 31.82 18.84 5.07
N ARG A 249 30.72 18.38 5.66
CA ARG A 249 29.44 19.08 5.63
C ARG A 249 29.34 20.17 6.69
N GLU A 250 30.01 19.97 7.82
CA GLU A 250 30.03 20.92 8.95
C GLU A 250 31.19 21.93 8.85
N SER A 251 32.22 21.64 8.06
CA SER A 251 33.45 22.43 7.92
C SER A 251 34.12 22.21 6.55
N ASP A 252 34.97 23.13 6.10
CA ASP A 252 35.63 23.07 4.78
C ASP A 252 37.04 22.43 4.82
N VAL A 253 37.24 21.41 5.66
CA VAL A 253 38.56 20.82 5.90
C VAL A 253 38.94 19.70 4.91
N GLY A 254 37.98 19.19 4.14
CA GLY A 254 38.22 18.14 3.13
C GLY A 254 38.70 16.80 3.70
N ALA A 255 38.25 16.43 4.90
CA ALA A 255 38.60 15.20 5.61
C ALA A 255 38.35 13.94 4.77
N LEU A 256 37.24 13.84 4.03
CA LEU A 256 36.93 12.65 3.21
C LEU A 256 37.91 12.50 2.05
N ARG A 257 38.26 13.63 1.41
CA ARG A 257 39.26 13.66 0.33
C ARG A 257 40.62 13.21 0.83
N GLN A 258 41.03 13.68 2.02
CA GLN A 258 42.28 13.27 2.64
C GLN A 258 42.27 11.78 3.03
N LEU A 259 41.14 11.26 3.53
CA LEU A 259 40.98 9.83 3.83
C LEU A 259 41.05 8.96 2.57
N LEU A 260 40.46 9.41 1.46
CA LEU A 260 40.59 8.75 0.15
C LEU A 260 42.07 8.70 -0.28
N ALA A 261 42.80 9.80 -0.11
CA ALA A 261 44.22 9.85 -0.40
C ALA A 261 44.98 8.82 0.44
N ILE A 262 44.77 8.77 1.76
CA ILE A 262 45.37 7.75 2.65
C ILE A 262 45.08 6.34 2.13
N ARG A 263 43.82 6.02 1.80
CA ARG A 263 43.44 4.69 1.32
C ARG A 263 44.09 4.36 -0.03
N LEU A 264 44.26 5.34 -0.93
CA LEU A 264 44.94 5.17 -2.20
C LEU A 264 46.46 5.02 -2.04
N ALA A 265 47.10 5.73 -1.10
CA ALA A 265 48.51 5.52 -0.79
C ALA A 265 48.81 4.07 -0.45
N TRP A 266 47.93 3.44 0.34
CA TRP A 266 48.06 2.02 0.67
C TRP A 266 48.05 1.09 -0.56
N GLU A 267 47.25 1.41 -1.58
CA GLU A 267 47.26 0.68 -2.86
C GLU A 267 48.62 0.80 -3.56
N LEU A 268 49.20 2.01 -3.59
CA LEU A 268 50.51 2.25 -4.22
C LEU A 268 51.65 1.57 -3.46
N LEU A 269 51.62 1.59 -2.12
CA LEU A 269 52.62 0.91 -1.29
C LEU A 269 52.64 -0.60 -1.56
N LEU A 270 51.46 -1.21 -1.75
CA LEU A 270 51.37 -2.63 -2.10
C LEU A 270 51.86 -2.90 -3.53
N LEU A 271 51.47 -2.05 -4.48
CA LEU A 271 51.88 -2.16 -5.88
C LEU A 271 53.39 -2.19 -6.05
N ASP A 272 54.10 -1.30 -5.35
CA ASP A 272 55.55 -1.15 -5.47
C ASP A 272 56.35 -1.97 -4.44
N GLY A 273 55.71 -2.41 -3.34
CA GLY A 273 56.40 -3.03 -2.19
C GLY A 273 56.24 -4.55 -2.03
N VAL A 274 55.28 -5.17 -2.70
CA VAL A 274 55.08 -6.63 -2.67
C VAL A 274 56.14 -7.33 -3.51
N ALA A 275 56.85 -8.31 -2.91
CA ALA A 275 58.03 -8.93 -3.51
C ALA A 275 57.78 -9.68 -4.83
N GLN A 276 56.55 -10.14 -5.08
CA GLN A 276 56.17 -10.83 -6.32
C GLN A 276 55.83 -9.86 -7.47
N GLY A 277 55.64 -8.56 -7.17
CA GLY A 277 55.15 -7.55 -8.11
C GLY A 277 53.66 -7.72 -8.42
N LEU A 278 52.91 -6.62 -8.52
CA LEU A 278 51.45 -6.62 -8.81
C LEU A 278 51.11 -6.04 -10.20
N ALA A 279 52.07 -6.04 -11.12
CA ALA A 279 51.90 -5.40 -12.43
C ALA A 279 50.89 -6.13 -13.33
N HIS A 280 50.85 -7.47 -13.27
CA HIS A 280 49.88 -8.26 -14.02
C HIS A 280 48.46 -8.07 -13.47
N GLU A 281 48.34 -8.08 -12.14
CA GLU A 281 47.11 -7.89 -11.40
C GLU A 281 46.54 -6.48 -11.61
N LEU A 282 47.39 -5.46 -11.74
CA LEU A 282 46.97 -4.11 -12.11
C LEU A 282 46.35 -4.07 -13.51
N GLU A 283 46.88 -4.83 -14.47
CA GLU A 283 46.32 -4.88 -15.83
C GLU A 283 44.98 -5.64 -15.88
N LEU A 284 44.85 -6.71 -15.09
CA LEU A 284 43.58 -7.40 -14.88
C LEU A 284 42.55 -6.49 -14.23
N LEU A 285 42.94 -5.74 -13.20
CA LEU A 285 42.10 -4.76 -12.52
C LEU A 285 41.59 -3.68 -13.50
N ARG A 286 42.47 -3.13 -14.34
CA ARG A 286 42.09 -2.16 -15.39
C ARG A 286 41.07 -2.73 -16.35
N SER A 287 41.32 -3.95 -16.83
CA SER A 287 40.43 -4.65 -17.75
C SER A 287 39.06 -4.90 -17.13
N GLU A 288 39.02 -5.31 -15.86
CA GLU A 288 37.78 -5.54 -15.13
C GLU A 288 37.01 -4.23 -14.88
N LEU A 289 37.68 -3.17 -14.44
CA LEU A 289 37.07 -1.85 -14.22
C LEU A 289 36.49 -1.26 -15.51
N ALA A 290 37.15 -1.47 -16.65
CA ALA A 290 36.67 -1.05 -17.96
C ALA A 290 35.44 -1.85 -18.42
N ALA A 291 35.38 -3.14 -18.11
CA ALA A 291 34.27 -4.02 -18.53
C ALA A 291 32.99 -3.83 -17.72
N ARG A 292 33.09 -3.33 -16.49
CA ARG A 292 31.94 -3.19 -15.58
C ARG A 292 31.01 -2.09 -16.07
N THR A 293 29.71 -2.17 -15.78
CA THR A 293 28.72 -1.12 -16.06
C THR A 293 27.77 -0.98 -14.88
N ASP A 294 27.06 0.13 -14.79
CA ASP A 294 26.01 0.29 -13.78
C ASP A 294 24.66 -0.23 -14.30
N VAL A 295 24.62 -0.91 -15.47
CA VAL A 295 23.39 -1.54 -15.98
C VAL A 295 23.06 -2.77 -15.14
N PRO A 296 21.84 -2.86 -14.56
CA PRO A 296 21.47 -3.98 -13.70
C PRO A 296 21.67 -5.33 -14.40
N SER A 297 22.21 -6.30 -13.67
CA SER A 297 22.14 -7.69 -14.08
C SER A 297 20.67 -8.14 -14.16
N VAL A 298 20.39 -9.15 -14.99
CA VAL A 298 19.03 -9.72 -15.12
C VAL A 298 18.49 -10.18 -13.76
N ARG A 299 19.38 -10.66 -12.88
CA ARG A 299 19.01 -11.10 -11.54
C ARG A 299 18.57 -9.94 -10.64
N ILE A 300 19.36 -8.87 -10.57
CA ILE A 300 18.98 -7.67 -9.80
C ILE A 300 17.70 -7.05 -10.35
N ALA A 301 17.56 -6.98 -11.68
CA ALA A 301 16.34 -6.48 -12.31
C ALA A 301 15.10 -7.32 -11.95
N LEU A 302 15.22 -8.65 -11.95
CA LEU A 302 14.14 -9.55 -11.55
C LEU A 302 13.74 -9.40 -10.07
N GLU A 303 14.73 -9.29 -9.17
CA GLU A 303 14.49 -9.07 -7.74
C GLU A 303 13.82 -7.72 -7.46
N LEU A 304 14.18 -6.67 -8.20
CA LEU A 304 13.52 -5.37 -8.12
C LEU A 304 12.07 -5.41 -8.62
N VAL A 305 11.76 -6.22 -9.65
CA VAL A 305 10.38 -6.45 -10.10
C VAL A 305 9.56 -7.14 -9.00
N ALA A 306 10.11 -8.18 -8.36
CA ALA A 306 9.45 -8.84 -7.23
C ALA A 306 9.22 -7.88 -6.06
N GLN A 307 10.23 -7.09 -5.71
CA GLN A 307 10.13 -6.06 -4.67
C GLN A 307 9.05 -5.02 -4.99
N ASP A 308 8.99 -4.50 -6.21
CA ASP A 308 7.96 -3.54 -6.65
C ASP A 308 6.55 -4.15 -6.62
N ALA A 309 6.40 -5.43 -6.99
CA ALA A 309 5.11 -6.12 -6.93
C ALA A 309 4.60 -6.29 -5.48
N ILE A 310 5.48 -6.63 -4.54
CA ILE A 310 5.19 -6.68 -3.10
C ILE A 310 4.72 -5.30 -2.60
N GLU A 311 5.43 -4.24 -2.97
CA GLU A 311 5.10 -2.87 -2.57
C GLU A 311 3.74 -2.43 -3.15
N ARG A 312 3.42 -2.81 -4.38
CA ARG A 312 2.10 -2.57 -5.00
C ARG A 312 0.97 -3.25 -4.23
N ALA A 313 1.15 -4.50 -3.82
CA ALA A 313 0.16 -5.24 -3.04
C ALA A 313 -0.06 -4.60 -1.65
N ARG A 314 1.03 -4.22 -0.96
CA ARG A 314 0.95 -3.50 0.33
C ARG A 314 0.28 -2.14 0.19
N ARG A 315 0.61 -1.38 -0.87
CA ARG A 315 -0.05 -0.12 -1.19
C ARG A 315 -1.55 -0.31 -1.44
N ARG A 316 -1.96 -1.35 -2.18
CA ARG A 316 -3.37 -1.69 -2.42
C ARG A 316 -4.13 -1.85 -1.11
N ALA A 317 -3.63 -2.73 -0.24
CA ALA A 317 -4.25 -3.03 1.04
C ALA A 317 -4.40 -1.75 1.89
N ARG A 318 -3.34 -0.92 1.94
CA ARG A 318 -3.37 0.34 2.70
C ARG A 318 -4.35 1.36 2.14
N LEU A 319 -4.36 1.58 0.82
CA LEU A 319 -5.28 2.54 0.22
C LEU A 319 -6.75 2.14 0.42
N ALA A 320 -7.03 0.84 0.55
CA ALA A 320 -8.37 0.34 0.84
C ALA A 320 -8.85 0.63 2.27
N THR A 321 -7.97 0.97 3.22
CA THR A 321 -8.36 1.34 4.59
C THR A 321 -8.69 2.83 4.74
N LEU A 322 -8.35 3.66 3.74
CA LEU A 322 -8.64 5.09 3.76
C LEU A 322 -10.09 5.35 3.39
N ARG A 323 -10.70 6.36 4.02
CA ARG A 323 -12.10 6.74 3.75
C ARG A 323 -12.22 7.35 2.36
N THR A 324 -13.15 6.87 1.55
CA THR A 324 -13.47 7.43 0.24
C THR A 324 -14.75 8.27 0.29
N GLY A 325 -14.97 9.10 -0.73
CA GLY A 325 -16.09 10.03 -0.80
C GLY A 325 -15.76 11.44 -0.30
N VAL A 326 -16.76 12.31 -0.36
CA VAL A 326 -16.66 13.71 0.10
C VAL A 326 -16.65 13.71 1.62
N LEU A 327 -15.61 14.29 2.20
CA LEU A 327 -15.49 14.40 3.65
C LEU A 327 -16.52 15.42 4.19
N PRO A 328 -17.19 15.14 5.31
CA PRO A 328 -18.08 16.12 5.96
C PRO A 328 -17.30 17.39 6.28
N ARG A 329 -17.84 18.55 5.87
CA ARG A 329 -17.14 19.84 5.95
C ARG A 329 -17.31 20.58 7.28
N GLU A 330 -18.27 20.19 8.12
CA GLU A 330 -18.60 20.94 9.35
C GLU A 330 -18.86 19.99 10.52
N ALA A 331 -18.09 20.17 11.61
CA ALA A 331 -18.46 19.66 12.91
C ALA A 331 -19.51 20.60 13.52
N THR A 332 -20.63 20.06 13.99
CA THR A 332 -21.73 20.87 14.56
C THR A 332 -21.43 21.39 15.98
N ALA A 333 -20.36 20.91 16.63
CA ALA A 333 -19.96 21.29 17.97
C ALA A 333 -18.43 21.50 18.08
N ARG A 334 -18.02 22.50 18.88
CA ARG A 334 -16.61 22.81 19.15
C ARG A 334 -15.93 21.64 19.90
N PRO A 335 -14.75 21.15 19.44
CA PRO A 335 -14.06 20.06 20.11
C PRO A 335 -13.61 20.43 21.53
N PHE A 336 -13.59 19.43 22.42
CA PHE A 336 -13.00 19.55 23.74
C PHE A 336 -11.47 19.60 23.66
N LEU A 337 -10.87 18.72 22.85
CA LEU A 337 -9.42 18.57 22.74
C LEU A 337 -8.98 18.47 21.27
N GLN A 338 -8.03 19.31 20.88
CA GLN A 338 -7.21 19.13 19.68
C GLN A 338 -5.79 18.76 20.10
N MET A 339 -5.38 17.53 19.83
CA MET A 339 -4.05 17.03 20.18
C MET A 339 -3.14 17.04 18.94
N VAL A 340 -2.16 17.94 18.91
CA VAL A 340 -1.16 18.03 17.85
C VAL A 340 0.01 17.11 18.20
N CYS A 341 0.14 16.00 17.50
CA CYS A 341 1.21 15.02 17.69
C CYS A 341 2.28 15.14 16.61
N CYS A 342 3.48 14.66 16.93
CA CYS A 342 4.49 14.38 15.91
C CYS A 342 3.93 13.46 14.82
N ILE A 343 4.38 13.61 13.57
CA ILE A 343 4.08 12.71 12.45
C ILE A 343 4.63 11.27 12.63
N ASP A 344 5.34 10.99 13.72
CA ASP A 344 5.94 9.70 14.06
C ASP A 344 4.93 8.54 13.98
N VAL A 345 5.34 7.41 13.37
CA VAL A 345 4.48 6.23 13.19
C VAL A 345 4.03 5.62 14.52
N ARG A 346 4.81 5.80 15.60
CA ARG A 346 4.50 5.32 16.95
C ARG A 346 3.36 6.11 17.61
N SER A 347 3.09 7.33 17.13
CA SER A 347 1.96 8.14 17.60
C SER A 347 0.64 7.78 16.91
N GLU A 348 0.64 7.01 15.81
CA GLU A 348 -0.59 6.66 15.08
C GLU A 348 -1.59 5.89 15.95
N VAL A 349 -1.15 4.82 16.62
CA VAL A 349 -2.00 4.00 17.50
C VAL A 349 -2.57 4.83 18.66
N LEU A 350 -1.77 5.72 19.22
CA LEU A 350 -2.18 6.64 20.29
C LEU A 350 -3.27 7.60 19.81
N ARG A 351 -3.10 8.19 18.63
CA ARG A 351 -4.06 9.11 18.02
C ARG A 351 -5.40 8.42 17.73
N ARG A 352 -5.36 7.22 17.14
CA ARG A 352 -6.54 6.39 16.91
C ARG A 352 -7.23 6.02 18.23
N SER A 353 -6.45 5.68 19.25
CA SER A 353 -6.97 5.30 20.57
C SER A 353 -7.70 6.44 21.26
N ILE A 354 -7.13 7.66 21.27
CA ILE A 354 -7.75 8.80 21.95
C ILE A 354 -8.99 9.32 21.23
N GLU A 355 -9.00 9.35 19.90
CA GLU A 355 -10.18 9.74 19.11
C GLU A 355 -11.32 8.73 19.25
N GLY A 356 -11.01 7.46 19.52
CA GLY A 356 -12.02 6.42 19.77
C GLY A 356 -12.56 6.38 21.21
N LEU A 357 -12.11 7.28 22.09
CA LEU A 357 -12.62 7.42 23.45
C LEU A 357 -13.72 8.46 23.57
N ASP A 358 -13.66 9.52 22.77
CA ASP A 358 -14.49 10.70 22.92
C ASP A 358 -14.61 11.42 21.57
N ASP A 359 -15.84 11.62 21.09
CA ASP A 359 -16.11 12.25 19.80
C ASP A 359 -15.67 13.73 19.75
N GLY A 360 -15.51 14.36 20.92
CA GLY A 360 -14.99 15.72 21.08
C GLY A 360 -13.46 15.83 21.04
N VAL A 361 -12.74 14.76 20.67
CA VAL A 361 -11.29 14.74 20.50
C VAL A 361 -10.92 14.67 19.03
N GLU A 362 -9.98 15.53 18.63
CA GLU A 362 -9.37 15.55 17.31
C GLU A 362 -7.85 15.44 17.41
N THR A 363 -7.20 14.74 16.47
CA THR A 363 -5.73 14.70 16.42
C THR A 363 -5.20 15.30 15.13
N ILE A 364 -4.10 16.05 15.27
CA ILE A 364 -3.41 16.72 14.18
C ILE A 364 -1.99 16.15 14.12
N GLY A 365 -1.51 15.87 12.91
CA GLY A 365 -0.15 15.37 12.71
C GLY A 365 0.74 16.47 12.14
N PHE A 366 1.86 16.75 12.80
CA PHE A 366 2.82 17.75 12.33
C PHE A 366 4.26 17.38 12.73
N ALA A 367 5.27 17.91 12.04
CA ALA A 367 6.65 17.59 12.37
C ALA A 367 6.99 18.04 13.82
N GLY A 368 7.68 17.18 14.59
CA GLY A 368 7.87 17.37 16.04
C GLY A 368 8.65 18.62 16.48
N PHE A 369 9.28 19.34 15.55
CA PHE A 369 9.89 20.63 15.82
C PHE A 369 8.89 21.80 15.80
N PHE A 370 7.63 21.55 15.44
CA PHE A 370 6.49 22.46 15.47
C PHE A 370 6.71 23.80 14.73
N GLY A 371 7.52 23.80 13.66
CA GLY A 371 7.78 25.01 12.88
C GLY A 371 8.79 25.95 13.54
N LEU A 372 9.41 25.54 14.65
CA LEU A 372 10.37 26.35 15.41
C LEU A 372 11.78 25.76 15.24
N PRO A 373 12.61 26.28 14.31
CA PRO A 373 13.99 25.82 14.13
C PRO A 373 14.91 26.39 15.21
N ILE A 374 14.85 25.79 16.41
CA ILE A 374 15.61 26.27 17.58
C ILE A 374 16.96 25.54 17.74
N ALA A 375 17.94 26.26 18.27
CA ALA A 375 19.13 25.71 18.92
C ALA A 375 18.97 25.91 20.43
N LEU A 376 19.01 24.82 21.20
CA LEU A 376 18.86 24.84 22.65
C LEU A 376 20.23 24.85 23.31
N ARG A 377 20.52 25.89 24.07
CA ARG A 377 21.74 26.01 24.87
C ARG A 377 21.48 25.54 26.30
N ALA A 378 22.27 24.57 26.76
CA ALA A 378 22.23 24.16 28.15
C ALA A 378 23.16 25.04 29.02
N PRO A 379 22.88 25.14 30.33
CA PRO A 379 23.70 25.89 31.28
C PRO A 379 25.17 25.44 31.30
N GLY A 380 26.09 26.33 30.98
CA GLY A 380 27.54 26.06 31.01
C GLY A 380 28.11 25.34 29.78
N GLN A 381 27.30 25.08 28.75
CA GLN A 381 27.80 24.66 27.43
C GLN A 381 28.12 25.89 26.56
N GLN A 382 29.23 25.84 25.83
CA GLN A 382 29.58 26.87 24.83
C GLN A 382 28.75 26.69 23.54
N ASP A 383 28.48 25.44 23.15
CA ASP A 383 27.72 25.11 21.94
C ASP A 383 26.23 24.84 22.25
N ALA A 384 25.36 25.11 21.27
CA ALA A 384 23.91 24.89 21.36
C ALA A 384 23.49 23.70 20.49
N ASP A 385 22.60 22.85 21.01
CA ASP A 385 22.10 21.66 20.30
C ASP A 385 20.94 22.03 19.38
N ALA A 386 21.04 21.73 18.08
CA ALA A 386 19.92 21.91 17.16
C ALA A 386 18.74 21.00 17.54
N ARG A 387 17.53 21.57 17.60
CA ARG A 387 16.25 20.85 17.85
C ARG A 387 15.33 20.96 16.64
N CYS A 388 15.89 20.77 15.46
CA CYS A 388 15.22 20.82 14.17
C CYS A 388 15.82 19.76 13.23
N PRO A 389 15.19 19.49 12.07
CA PRO A 389 15.75 18.54 11.13
C PRO A 389 17.13 19.00 10.67
N VAL A 390 18.05 18.06 10.42
CA VAL A 390 19.41 18.33 9.91
C VAL A 390 19.42 19.09 8.57
N LEU A 391 18.32 19.02 7.82
CA LEU A 391 18.11 19.75 6.57
C LEU A 391 17.77 21.24 6.80
N VAL A 392 17.45 21.62 8.03
CA VAL A 392 17.01 22.97 8.42
C VAL A 392 18.05 23.56 9.36
N GLN A 393 18.60 24.72 9.00
CA GLN A 393 19.51 25.45 9.88
C GLN A 393 18.71 26.10 11.03
N PRO A 394 19.16 26.00 12.28
CA PRO A 394 18.49 26.66 13.40
C PRO A 394 18.62 28.19 13.24
N SER A 395 17.50 28.90 13.39
CA SER A 395 17.44 30.37 13.29
C SER A 395 17.06 31.04 14.62
N LEU A 396 16.67 30.24 15.61
CA LEU A 396 16.23 30.68 16.92
C LEU A 396 17.14 30.08 18.00
N VAL A 397 17.41 30.81 19.07
CA VAL A 397 18.17 30.33 20.22
C VAL A 397 17.27 30.32 21.44
N ALA A 398 17.28 29.21 22.16
CA ALA A 398 16.56 29.03 23.41
C ALA A 398 17.52 28.58 24.50
N GLU A 399 17.23 28.96 25.74
CA GLU A 399 18.01 28.54 26.91
C GLU A 399 17.14 27.72 27.87
N ALA A 400 17.73 26.66 28.40
CA ALA A 400 17.19 25.91 29.53
C ALA A 400 17.79 26.44 30.85
N PRO A 401 17.03 26.49 31.96
CA PRO A 401 17.50 26.97 33.25
C PRO A 401 18.58 26.06 33.86
N ALA A 402 19.48 26.66 34.66
CA ALA A 402 20.53 25.98 35.40
C ALA A 402 20.00 24.88 36.32
N MET A 403 20.21 23.61 35.95
CA MET A 403 19.94 22.50 36.87
C MET A 403 21.10 22.41 37.87
N GLN A 404 20.84 22.72 39.15
CA GLN A 404 21.82 22.63 40.24
C GLN A 404 22.20 21.15 40.50
N ARG A 405 23.09 20.59 39.70
CA ARG A 405 23.75 19.31 40.01
C ARG A 405 25.24 19.42 39.71
N THR A 406 26.04 19.49 40.76
CA THR A 406 27.50 19.39 40.68
C THR A 406 27.89 17.95 40.34
N PRO A 407 28.49 17.68 39.16
CA PRO A 407 28.93 16.34 38.83
C PRO A 407 30.10 15.93 39.74
N SER A 408 30.02 14.73 40.32
CA SER A 408 31.08 14.19 41.16
C SER A 408 32.42 14.10 40.39
N LEU A 409 33.55 14.17 41.08
CA LEU A 409 34.89 14.01 40.50
C LEU A 409 35.02 12.70 39.69
N VAL A 410 34.35 11.64 40.16
CA VAL A 410 34.32 10.33 39.50
C VAL A 410 33.55 10.38 38.18
N ALA A 411 32.42 11.10 38.13
CA ALA A 411 31.64 11.26 36.90
C ALA A 411 32.41 12.08 35.84
N ARG A 412 33.21 13.06 36.27
CA ARG A 412 34.09 13.84 35.40
C ARG A 412 35.22 12.99 34.82
N ALA A 413 35.92 12.23 35.66
CA ALA A 413 36.97 11.31 35.21
C ALA A 413 36.44 10.24 34.23
N TRP A 414 35.22 9.74 34.46
CA TRP A 414 34.56 8.79 33.56
C TRP A 414 34.13 9.40 32.23
N LYS A 415 33.63 10.64 32.24
CA LYS A 415 33.31 11.39 31.03
C LYS A 415 34.56 11.57 30.15
N SER A 416 35.68 11.98 30.75
CA SER A 416 36.96 12.12 30.05
C SER A 416 37.52 10.79 29.51
N LEU A 417 37.19 9.66 30.13
CA LEU A 417 37.57 8.31 29.68
C LEU A 417 36.70 7.81 28.52
N LYS A 418 35.39 8.11 28.53
CA LYS A 418 34.46 7.84 27.43
C LYS A 418 34.71 8.70 26.19
N ASP A 419 35.38 9.83 26.37
CA ASP A 419 35.77 10.73 25.29
C ASP A 419 37.09 10.29 24.61
N LEU A 420 37.70 9.16 25.03
CA LEU A 420 38.85 8.55 24.35
C LEU A 420 38.39 7.73 23.13
N GLY A 421 39.16 7.76 22.04
CA GLY A 421 38.90 6.97 20.81
C GLY A 421 39.20 5.46 20.95
N VAL A 422 39.71 5.02 22.10
CA VAL A 422 40.00 3.61 22.40
C VAL A 422 38.74 2.94 22.93
N GLY A 423 38.33 1.83 22.29
CA GLY A 423 37.14 1.07 22.67
C GLY A 423 37.11 0.65 24.15
N SER A 424 35.90 0.56 24.70
CA SER A 424 35.64 0.17 26.08
C SER A 424 36.20 -1.23 26.41
N PHE A 425 36.26 -2.16 25.43
CA PHE A 425 36.85 -3.47 25.65
C PHE A 425 38.36 -3.42 25.90
N ALA A 426 39.10 -2.62 25.12
CA ALA A 426 40.54 -2.45 25.32
C ALA A 426 40.86 -1.81 26.69
N LEU A 427 39.95 -0.97 27.19
CA LEU A 427 40.01 -0.38 28.53
C LEU A 427 39.79 -1.42 29.64
N VAL A 428 38.83 -2.33 29.45
CA VAL A 428 38.60 -3.46 30.37
C VAL A 428 39.78 -4.43 30.35
N GLU A 429 40.34 -4.74 29.18
CA GLU A 429 41.55 -5.57 29.02
C GLU A 429 42.75 -4.96 29.75
N SER A 430 42.90 -3.64 29.67
CA SER A 430 44.01 -2.91 30.32
C SER A 430 43.86 -2.80 31.85
N LEU A 431 42.64 -2.67 32.36
CA LEU A 431 42.35 -2.48 33.80
C LEU A 431 42.07 -3.79 34.57
N GLY A 432 41.80 -4.89 33.86
CA GLY A 432 41.65 -6.23 34.43
C GLY A 432 40.52 -6.39 35.45
N VAL A 433 40.72 -7.26 36.45
CA VAL A 433 39.71 -7.66 37.45
C VAL A 433 39.16 -6.49 38.30
N THR A 434 39.90 -5.37 38.36
CA THR A 434 39.42 -4.16 39.07
C THR A 434 38.16 -3.57 38.44
N SER A 435 37.99 -3.75 37.12
CA SER A 435 36.78 -3.38 36.37
C SER A 435 35.56 -4.22 36.78
N LEU A 436 35.75 -5.47 37.22
CA LEU A 436 34.67 -6.39 37.63
C LEU A 436 34.01 -5.95 38.95
N ALA A 437 34.80 -5.62 39.97
CA ALA A 437 34.29 -5.11 41.24
C ALA A 437 33.51 -3.78 41.07
N ARG A 438 33.90 -2.99 40.07
CA ARG A 438 33.25 -1.74 39.71
C ARG A 438 31.97 -1.95 38.90
N LEU A 439 31.97 -2.86 37.92
CA LEU A 439 30.78 -3.32 37.18
C LEU A 439 29.70 -3.89 38.11
N LEU A 440 30.10 -4.65 39.14
CA LEU A 440 29.17 -5.17 40.15
C LEU A 440 28.59 -4.06 41.03
N ARG A 441 29.40 -3.07 41.43
CA ARG A 441 28.95 -1.91 42.21
C ARG A 441 28.04 -0.99 41.40
N ASP A 442 28.42 -0.68 40.16
CA ASP A 442 27.63 0.12 39.24
C ASP A 442 26.34 -0.62 38.85
N GLY A 443 26.39 -1.94 38.64
CA GLY A 443 25.21 -2.78 38.38
C GLY A 443 24.19 -2.79 39.53
N TRP A 444 24.63 -2.65 40.78
CA TRP A 444 23.76 -2.51 41.96
C TRP A 444 23.15 -1.11 42.12
N ASP A 445 23.81 -0.05 41.64
CA ASP A 445 23.40 1.35 41.79
C ASP A 445 22.67 1.91 40.53
N LEU A 446 22.85 1.28 39.35
CA LEU A 446 22.24 1.65 38.06
C LEU A 446 20.76 1.31 37.94
N GLY A 447 20.22 0.41 38.76
CA GLY A 447 18.77 0.18 38.85
C GLY A 447 17.98 1.41 39.35
N ARG A 448 18.67 2.40 39.94
CA ARG A 448 18.09 3.66 40.45
C ARG A 448 18.41 4.90 39.61
N ARG A 449 19.41 4.85 38.71
CA ARG A 449 19.82 5.98 37.87
C ARG A 449 19.27 5.81 36.46
N THR A 450 18.08 6.34 36.22
CA THR A 450 17.50 6.49 34.89
C THR A 450 18.10 7.71 34.18
N THR A 451 18.65 7.52 32.99
CA THR A 451 18.74 8.58 31.96
C THR A 451 17.43 8.59 31.18
N GLY A 452 16.32 8.88 31.88
CA GLY A 452 15.11 9.27 31.17
C GLY A 452 15.27 10.69 30.65
N ALA A 453 14.64 11.03 29.53
CA ALA A 453 14.49 12.42 29.13
C ALA A 453 13.69 13.16 30.21
N ALA A 454 14.38 13.75 31.18
CA ALA A 454 13.76 14.71 32.08
C ALA A 454 13.26 15.86 31.19
N PRO A 455 11.96 16.24 31.26
CA PRO A 455 11.46 17.32 30.44
C PRO A 455 12.27 18.58 30.68
N SER A 456 12.56 19.32 29.62
CA SER A 456 13.24 20.61 29.66
C SER A 456 12.35 21.60 30.39
N ALA A 457 12.49 21.70 31.70
CA ALA A 457 11.69 22.62 32.51
C ALA A 457 12.13 24.06 32.24
N GLY A 458 11.19 25.00 32.08
CA GLY A 458 11.48 26.44 32.05
C GLY A 458 12.27 26.96 30.83
N VAL A 459 12.22 26.27 29.68
CA VAL A 459 12.84 26.73 28.42
C VAL A 459 12.28 28.08 27.99
N ARG A 460 13.17 29.01 27.62
CA ARG A 460 12.79 30.35 27.14
C ARG A 460 13.55 30.69 25.87
N LEU A 461 12.85 31.34 24.94
CA LEU A 461 13.46 31.92 23.76
C LEU A 461 14.33 33.11 24.17
N THR A 462 15.60 33.13 23.77
CA THR A 462 16.53 34.24 24.03
C THR A 462 16.75 35.12 22.80
N THR A 463 16.42 34.63 21.61
CA THR A 463 16.33 35.46 20.41
C THR A 463 15.30 36.58 20.63
N LEU A 464 15.74 37.82 20.50
CA LEU A 464 14.87 39.00 20.57
C LEU A 464 14.04 39.10 19.29
N LEU A 465 12.73 38.96 19.44
CA LEU A 465 11.75 39.10 18.35
C LEU A 465 10.69 40.10 18.79
N ASP A 466 10.30 40.99 17.87
CA ASP A 466 9.15 41.86 18.10
C ASP A 466 7.82 41.05 18.03
N VAL A 467 6.70 41.70 18.30
CA VAL A 467 5.38 41.05 18.28
C VAL A 467 5.05 40.50 16.89
N ASN A 468 5.43 41.22 15.82
CA ASN A 468 5.11 40.85 14.45
C ASN A 468 5.85 39.57 14.03
N ALA A 469 7.17 39.50 14.27
CA ALA A 469 7.97 38.31 13.99
C ALA A 469 7.53 37.09 14.83
N ARG A 470 7.11 37.32 16.08
CA ARG A 470 6.51 36.26 16.92
C ARG A 470 5.18 35.75 16.35
N ALA A 471 4.34 36.65 15.84
CA ALA A 471 3.10 36.28 15.16
C ALA A 471 3.33 35.55 13.84
N GLU A 472 4.35 35.93 13.05
CA GLU A 472 4.74 35.20 11.83
C GLU A 472 5.14 33.75 12.11
N LEU A 473 5.92 33.51 13.17
CA LEU A 473 6.29 32.15 13.59
C LEU A 473 5.05 31.33 13.99
N ALA A 474 4.16 31.93 14.78
CA ALA A 474 2.92 31.28 15.21
C ALA A 474 1.99 30.99 14.02
N GLU A 475 1.82 31.95 13.12
CA GLU A 475 1.03 31.81 11.90
C GLU A 475 1.60 30.70 10.99
N GLY A 476 2.91 30.69 10.77
CA GLY A 476 3.57 29.66 9.96
C GLY A 476 3.35 28.25 10.53
N ALA A 477 3.46 28.09 11.86
CA ALA A 477 3.18 26.82 12.52
C ALA A 477 1.70 26.40 12.37
N LEU A 478 0.75 27.31 12.63
CA LEU A 478 -0.69 27.05 12.54
C LEU A 478 -1.15 26.73 11.10
N ARG A 479 -0.68 27.49 10.11
CA ARG A 479 -0.97 27.23 8.68
C ARG A 479 -0.36 25.91 8.22
N GLY A 480 0.88 25.61 8.65
CA GLY A 480 1.52 24.33 8.38
C GLY A 480 0.74 23.11 8.91
N MET A 481 0.04 23.30 10.03
CA MET A 481 -0.84 22.28 10.65
C MET A 481 -2.26 22.24 10.06
N SER A 482 -2.61 23.16 9.15
CA SER A 482 -3.98 23.42 8.72
C SER A 482 -4.94 23.76 9.89
N LEU A 483 -4.40 24.31 10.99
CA LEU A 483 -5.14 24.70 12.19
C LEU A 483 -5.27 26.23 12.25
N VAL A 484 -6.18 26.78 11.46
CA VAL A 484 -6.38 28.24 11.34
C VAL A 484 -7.77 28.69 11.80
N LYS A 485 -8.64 27.75 12.17
CA LYS A 485 -10.01 27.95 12.63
C LYS A 485 -10.47 26.75 13.47
N ASP A 486 -11.67 26.83 14.03
CA ASP A 486 -12.33 25.73 14.77
C ASP A 486 -11.49 25.22 15.95
N PHE A 487 -10.86 26.15 16.68
CA PHE A 487 -10.00 25.82 17.82
C PHE A 487 -10.79 25.16 18.97
N ALA A 488 -10.26 24.06 19.48
CA ALA A 488 -10.79 23.36 20.64
C ALA A 488 -10.68 24.20 21.93
N GLN A 489 -11.37 23.76 22.99
CA GLN A 489 -11.19 24.32 24.33
C GLN A 489 -9.74 24.12 24.82
N ILE A 490 -9.17 22.93 24.56
CA ILE A 490 -7.78 22.62 24.86
C ILE A 490 -7.05 22.24 23.57
N VAL A 491 -5.93 22.91 23.29
CA VAL A 491 -4.99 22.52 22.23
C VAL A 491 -3.70 22.03 22.90
N LEU A 492 -3.37 20.76 22.70
CA LEU A 492 -2.23 20.10 23.33
C LEU A 492 -1.16 19.77 22.27
N PHE A 493 0.00 20.41 22.36
CA PHE A 493 1.18 20.08 21.53
C PHE A 493 1.99 18.97 22.18
N VAL A 494 2.04 17.80 21.56
CA VAL A 494 2.71 16.61 22.09
C VAL A 494 3.96 16.30 21.27
N GLY A 495 5.11 16.75 21.77
CA GLY A 495 6.41 16.27 21.31
C GLY A 495 6.63 14.83 21.78
N HIS A 496 7.60 14.11 21.20
CA HIS A 496 7.94 12.77 21.67
C HIS A 496 9.43 12.62 22.00
N GLY A 497 9.72 11.60 22.80
CA GLY A 497 11.04 11.14 23.20
C GLY A 497 10.98 9.65 23.54
N SER A 498 12.10 9.05 23.92
CA SER A 498 12.18 7.64 24.32
C SER A 498 12.97 7.53 25.62
N THR A 499 12.70 6.50 26.41
CA THR A 499 13.48 6.18 27.61
C THR A 499 14.18 4.83 27.42
N SER A 500 15.51 4.85 27.38
CA SER A 500 16.31 3.61 27.39
C SER A 500 17.52 3.72 28.30
N THR A 501 17.91 2.62 28.94
CA THR A 501 19.17 2.48 29.69
C THR A 501 20.20 1.73 28.84
N ASN A 502 21.49 2.10 28.96
CA ASN A 502 22.61 1.38 28.32
C ASN A 502 22.45 1.20 26.80
N ASN A 503 22.06 2.26 26.09
CA ASN A 503 21.80 2.22 24.67
C ASN A 503 22.62 3.29 23.94
N PRO A 504 23.76 2.95 23.31
CA PRO A 504 24.56 3.90 22.55
C PRO A 504 23.78 4.60 21.43
N HIS A 505 22.71 3.99 20.92
CA HIS A 505 21.84 4.55 19.87
C HIS A 505 20.56 5.20 20.41
N GLU A 506 20.52 5.65 21.69
CA GLU A 506 19.30 6.22 22.29
C GLU A 506 18.72 7.40 21.52
N HIS A 507 19.57 8.27 20.98
CA HIS A 507 19.16 9.41 20.16
C HIS A 507 18.44 9.00 18.87
N GLY A 508 18.74 7.81 18.34
CA GLY A 508 18.03 7.23 17.21
C GLY A 508 16.58 6.83 17.52
N LEU A 509 16.20 6.73 18.80
CA LEU A 509 14.82 6.46 19.25
C LEU A 509 14.04 7.74 19.55
N HIS A 510 14.70 8.90 19.65
CA HIS A 510 14.07 10.20 19.82
C HIS A 510 13.42 10.70 18.51
N CYS A 511 13.12 12.01 18.43
CA CYS A 511 12.47 12.59 17.26
C CYS A 511 13.48 12.91 16.16
N GLY A 512 13.36 12.24 15.00
CA GLY A 512 14.15 12.55 13.82
C GLY A 512 13.92 13.97 13.29
N ALA A 513 12.69 14.49 13.41
CA ALA A 513 12.37 15.88 13.05
C ALA A 513 12.94 16.92 14.03
N CYS A 514 13.40 16.50 15.22
CA CYS A 514 14.09 17.37 16.18
C CYS A 514 15.60 17.08 16.21
N GLY A 515 16.16 16.42 15.19
CA GLY A 515 17.61 16.16 15.12
C GLY A 515 18.10 15.08 16.09
N GLY A 516 17.27 14.04 16.36
CA GLY A 516 17.64 12.97 17.29
C GLY A 516 17.49 13.39 18.76
N GLN A 517 16.70 14.43 19.00
CA GLN A 517 16.44 15.00 20.32
C GLN A 517 14.95 14.91 20.67
N THR A 518 14.61 15.16 21.93
CA THR A 518 13.22 15.19 22.38
C THR A 518 12.49 16.45 21.89
N GLY A 519 11.19 16.32 21.59
CA GLY A 519 10.35 17.41 21.07
C GLY A 519 9.68 18.28 22.12
N ASP A 520 9.99 18.11 23.40
CA ASP A 520 9.36 18.83 24.52
C ASP A 520 9.68 20.34 24.52
N ALA A 521 10.91 20.73 24.20
CA ALA A 521 11.31 22.14 24.15
C ALA A 521 10.51 22.93 23.10
N ASN A 522 10.38 22.38 21.89
CA ASN A 522 9.63 23.01 20.80
C ASN A 522 8.13 23.08 21.11
N ALA A 523 7.55 22.02 21.70
CA ALA A 523 6.15 22.03 22.14
C ALA A 523 5.87 23.12 23.17
N ARG A 524 6.75 23.27 24.18
CA ARG A 524 6.65 24.31 25.22
C ARG A 524 6.72 25.71 24.62
N LEU A 525 7.69 25.95 23.73
CA LEU A 525 7.88 27.26 23.12
C LEU A 525 6.70 27.67 22.23
N LEU A 526 6.17 26.77 21.41
CA LEU A 526 4.98 27.07 20.59
C LEU A 526 3.75 27.33 21.46
N ALA A 527 3.52 26.50 22.48
CA ALA A 527 2.41 26.71 23.41
C ALA A 527 2.53 28.06 24.13
N ALA A 528 3.75 28.46 24.54
CA ALA A 528 4.00 29.77 25.15
C ALA A 528 3.74 30.93 24.18
N LEU A 529 4.17 30.79 22.91
CA LEU A 529 3.95 31.78 21.86
C LEU A 529 2.46 32.04 21.61
N LEU A 530 1.65 30.97 21.56
CA LEU A 530 0.20 31.06 21.34
C LEU A 530 -0.61 31.46 22.57
N ARG A 531 0.02 31.54 23.75
CA ARG A 531 -0.57 32.12 24.97
C ARG A 531 -0.33 33.63 25.08
N ASP A 532 0.60 34.19 24.32
CA ASP A 532 0.92 35.61 24.37
C ASP A 532 -0.25 36.46 23.81
N PRO A 533 -0.88 37.34 24.61
CA PRO A 533 -2.00 38.17 24.17
C PRO A 533 -1.67 39.09 23.00
N ASP A 534 -0.43 39.57 22.90
CA ASP A 534 0.01 40.43 21.81
C ASP A 534 0.07 39.65 20.49
N VAL A 535 0.57 38.42 20.55
CA VAL A 535 0.60 37.50 19.41
C VAL A 535 -0.81 37.13 18.99
N ARG A 536 -1.72 36.84 19.92
CA ARG A 536 -3.13 36.54 19.60
C ARG A 536 -3.83 37.71 18.90
N ARG A 537 -3.63 38.95 19.36
CA ARG A 537 -4.19 40.15 18.72
C ARG A 537 -3.69 40.32 17.28
N GLU A 538 -2.40 40.10 17.06
CA GLU A 538 -1.79 40.17 15.74
C GLU A 538 -2.27 39.02 14.81
N LEU A 539 -2.44 37.80 15.32
CA LEU A 539 -3.01 36.67 14.57
C LEU A 539 -4.46 36.93 14.16
N ALA A 540 -5.28 37.52 15.04
CA ALA A 540 -6.65 37.91 14.71
C ALA A 540 -6.69 38.95 13.58
N ALA A 541 -5.76 39.93 13.58
CA ALA A 541 -5.61 40.89 12.49
C ALA A 541 -5.22 40.24 11.15
N ARG A 542 -4.62 39.04 11.19
CA ARG A 542 -4.23 38.21 10.03
C ARG A 542 -5.27 37.14 9.68
N GLY A 543 -6.45 37.19 10.30
CA GLY A 543 -7.58 36.31 10.00
C GLY A 543 -7.55 34.95 10.71
N ILE A 544 -6.73 34.79 11.76
CA ILE A 544 -6.72 33.60 12.62
C ILE A 544 -7.27 34.00 13.99
N ASP A 545 -8.58 33.80 14.18
CA ASP A 545 -9.27 34.11 15.43
C ASP A 545 -9.21 32.91 16.39
N ILE A 546 -8.60 33.11 17.56
CA ILE A 546 -8.46 32.10 18.60
C ILE A 546 -9.38 32.49 19.76
N PRO A 547 -10.37 31.66 20.13
CA PRO A 547 -11.24 31.96 21.25
C PRO A 547 -10.48 32.24 22.54
N ASP A 548 -10.94 33.22 23.32
CA ASP A 548 -10.28 33.65 24.56
C ASP A 548 -10.15 32.52 25.59
N ASP A 549 -11.11 31.58 25.59
CA ASP A 549 -11.14 30.40 26.46
C ASP A 549 -10.31 29.20 25.95
N THR A 550 -9.69 29.29 24.76
CA THR A 550 -8.77 28.24 24.27
C THR A 550 -7.46 28.27 25.05
N VAL A 551 -7.12 27.12 25.65
CA VAL A 551 -5.87 26.91 26.41
C VAL A 551 -4.88 26.10 25.58
N PHE A 552 -3.65 26.62 25.41
CA PHE A 552 -2.55 25.90 24.78
C PHE A 552 -1.62 25.28 25.82
N LEU A 553 -1.45 23.96 25.72
CA LEU A 553 -0.60 23.15 26.60
C LEU A 553 0.48 22.43 25.81
N ALA A 554 1.53 22.01 26.52
CA ALA A 554 2.58 21.16 25.97
C ALA A 554 2.56 19.78 26.65
N GLY A 555 3.03 18.77 25.93
CA GLY A 555 3.11 17.39 26.40
C GLY A 555 4.34 16.68 25.82
N LEU A 556 4.77 15.62 26.51
CA LEU A 556 5.81 14.71 26.05
C LEU A 556 5.29 13.27 26.03
N HIS A 557 5.23 12.66 24.85
CA HIS A 557 4.98 11.23 24.66
C HIS A 557 6.30 10.47 24.77
N ASP A 558 6.44 9.66 25.82
CA ASP A 558 7.53 8.68 25.91
C ASP A 558 7.14 7.44 25.11
N THR A 559 7.79 7.24 23.96
CA THR A 559 7.46 6.16 23.03
C THR A 559 7.76 4.79 23.59
N THR A 560 8.64 4.65 24.60
CA THR A 560 8.93 3.32 25.16
C THR A 560 7.81 2.84 26.10
N SER A 561 7.21 3.77 26.86
CA SER A 561 6.14 3.49 27.81
C SER A 561 4.74 3.85 27.31
N ASP A 562 4.65 4.54 26.17
CA ASP A 562 3.46 5.21 25.63
C ASP A 562 2.77 6.18 26.60
N ARG A 563 3.47 6.63 27.65
CA ARG A 563 2.95 7.60 28.61
C ARG A 563 3.07 9.01 28.04
N ILE A 564 1.99 9.79 28.16
CA ILE A 564 2.00 11.24 27.90
C ILE A 564 2.18 11.97 29.23
N THR A 565 3.21 12.81 29.31
CA THR A 565 3.44 13.71 30.46
C THR A 565 3.02 15.11 30.06
N LEU A 566 2.00 15.66 30.72
CA LEU A 566 1.61 17.06 30.56
C LEU A 566 2.67 17.98 31.16
N LEU A 567 2.95 19.08 30.45
CA LEU A 567 3.97 20.06 30.78
C LEU A 567 3.29 21.41 31.06
N ASP A 568 3.81 22.16 32.05
CA ASP A 568 3.32 23.50 32.42
C ASP A 568 1.81 23.55 32.74
N VAL A 569 1.31 22.52 33.42
CA VAL A 569 -0.12 22.36 33.80
C VAL A 569 -0.64 23.46 34.74
N ASP A 570 0.25 24.23 35.36
CA ASP A 570 -0.10 25.37 36.22
C ASP A 570 -0.83 26.48 35.46
N HIS A 571 -0.81 26.46 34.12
CA HIS A 571 -1.57 27.36 33.27
C HIS A 571 -3.08 27.03 33.20
N LEU A 572 -3.50 25.84 33.63
CA LEU A 572 -4.92 25.53 33.80
C LEU A 572 -5.40 26.17 35.11
N GLY A 573 -6.36 27.08 35.04
CA GLY A 573 -6.88 27.80 36.21
C GLY A 573 -7.58 26.85 37.21
N ALA A 574 -7.71 27.27 38.46
CA ALA A 574 -8.38 26.47 39.49
C ALA A 574 -9.84 26.10 39.14
N SER A 575 -10.52 26.93 38.32
CA SER A 575 -11.86 26.69 37.79
C SER A 575 -11.94 25.60 36.72
N GLN A 576 -10.82 25.16 36.15
CA GLN A 576 -10.72 24.15 35.09
C GLN A 576 -10.29 22.76 35.61
N GLY A 577 -10.41 22.52 36.92
CA GLY A 577 -10.01 21.25 37.54
C GLY A 577 -10.73 20.02 36.97
N ALA A 578 -11.98 20.17 36.54
CA ALA A 578 -12.75 19.11 35.90
C ALA A 578 -12.20 18.76 34.50
N ASP A 579 -11.86 19.76 33.70
CA ASP A 579 -11.28 19.58 32.36
C ASP A 579 -9.90 18.95 32.43
N ARG A 580 -9.08 19.36 33.40
CA ARG A 580 -7.79 18.73 33.70
C ARG A 580 -7.96 17.25 34.02
N ALA A 581 -8.86 16.92 34.95
CA ALA A 581 -9.09 15.53 35.33
C ALA A 581 -9.65 14.70 34.16
N ARG A 582 -10.48 15.30 33.30
CA ARG A 582 -10.97 14.66 32.06
C ARG A 582 -9.81 14.39 31.09
N LEU A 583 -8.96 15.39 30.83
CA LEU A 583 -7.78 15.26 29.96
C LEU A 583 -6.83 14.17 30.47
N GLU A 584 -6.48 14.19 31.76
CA GLU A 584 -5.58 13.20 32.36
C GLU A 584 -6.15 11.76 32.24
N ARG A 585 -7.46 11.58 32.42
CA ARG A 585 -8.12 10.27 32.22
C ARG A 585 -8.07 9.82 30.76
N LEU A 586 -8.42 10.71 29.81
CA LEU A 586 -8.39 10.38 28.37
C LEU A 586 -6.99 9.97 27.92
N LEU A 587 -5.96 10.71 28.34
CA LEU A 587 -4.57 10.39 28.00
C LEU A 587 -4.14 9.06 28.63
N ALA A 588 -4.47 8.81 29.90
CA ALA A 588 -4.13 7.56 30.58
C ALA A 588 -4.77 6.33 29.91
N GLU A 589 -6.05 6.41 29.53
CA GLU A 589 -6.75 5.32 28.86
C GLU A 589 -6.24 5.10 27.42
N ALA A 590 -6.01 6.17 26.66
CA ALA A 590 -5.42 6.08 25.32
C ALA A 590 -4.02 5.45 25.37
N SER A 591 -3.20 5.84 26.34
CA SER A 591 -1.89 5.23 26.60
C SER A 591 -2.00 3.73 26.93
N ALA A 592 -2.99 3.31 27.74
CA ALA A 592 -3.21 1.90 28.08
C ALA A 592 -3.60 1.07 26.85
N ARG A 593 -4.53 1.57 26.01
CA ARG A 593 -4.92 0.93 24.74
C ARG A 593 -3.71 0.78 23.80
N THR A 594 -2.89 1.83 23.70
CA THR A 594 -1.67 1.82 22.88
C THR A 594 -0.67 0.78 23.36
N ARG A 595 -0.43 0.68 24.68
CA ARG A 595 0.46 -0.33 25.25
C ARG A 595 -0.04 -1.76 25.00
N ALA A 596 -1.35 -2.00 25.08
CA ALA A 596 -1.92 -3.32 24.83
C ALA A 596 -1.69 -3.81 23.38
N GLU A 597 -1.71 -2.89 22.40
CA GLU A 597 -1.35 -3.19 21.02
C GLU A 597 0.16 -3.41 20.85
N ARG A 598 0.99 -2.51 21.42
CA ARG A 598 2.45 -2.61 21.34
C ARG A 598 3.01 -3.86 22.02
N ALA A 599 2.43 -4.29 23.13
CA ALA A 599 2.82 -5.49 23.85
C ALA A 599 2.75 -6.74 22.95
N ARG A 600 1.70 -6.84 22.12
CA ARG A 600 1.55 -7.92 21.12
C ARG A 600 2.65 -7.86 20.07
N ARG A 601 2.96 -6.65 19.56
CA ARG A 601 4.01 -6.42 18.56
C ARG A 601 5.43 -6.68 19.07
N LEU A 602 5.68 -6.50 20.37
CA LEU A 602 6.96 -6.82 21.02
C LEU A 602 7.07 -8.30 21.43
N GLY A 603 6.04 -9.12 21.19
CA GLY A 603 6.04 -10.53 21.55
C GLY A 603 6.03 -10.78 23.06
N LEU A 604 5.43 -9.88 23.85
CA LEU A 604 5.21 -10.13 25.27
C LEU A 604 4.23 -11.30 25.47
N ARG A 605 4.45 -12.09 26.53
CA ARG A 605 3.66 -13.30 26.79
C ARG A 605 2.17 -12.95 26.98
N PRO A 606 1.23 -13.81 26.55
CA PRO A 606 -0.18 -13.66 26.91
C PRO A 606 -0.34 -13.57 28.44
N GLY A 607 -1.01 -12.53 28.94
CA GLY A 607 -1.14 -12.23 30.37
C GLY A 607 -0.08 -11.28 30.97
N ALA A 608 0.85 -10.78 30.16
CA ALA A 608 1.79 -9.72 30.55
C ALA A 608 1.05 -8.45 30.99
N ARG A 609 1.55 -7.79 32.03
CA ARG A 609 1.00 -6.53 32.54
C ARG A 609 1.64 -5.41 31.73
N ALA A 610 1.09 -5.13 30.55
CA ALA A 610 1.65 -4.16 29.60
C ALA A 610 1.96 -2.79 30.26
N ASP A 611 1.13 -2.35 31.21
CA ASP A 611 1.33 -1.11 31.98
C ASP A 611 2.57 -1.12 32.89
N GLU A 612 3.02 -2.28 33.36
CA GLU A 612 4.21 -2.45 34.20
C GLU A 612 5.43 -2.86 33.35
N ASP A 613 5.25 -3.81 32.44
CA ASP A 613 6.32 -4.48 31.69
C ASP A 613 6.98 -3.55 30.66
N LEU A 614 6.21 -2.77 29.89
CA LEU A 614 6.76 -1.85 28.88
C LEU A 614 7.66 -0.75 29.49
N PRO A 615 7.21 0.00 30.52
CA PRO A 615 8.08 0.95 31.21
C PRO A 615 9.31 0.29 31.85
N ALA A 616 9.18 -0.94 32.35
CA ALA A 616 10.30 -1.67 32.94
C ALA A 616 11.37 -2.03 31.90
N ARG A 617 10.98 -2.39 30.67
CA ARG A 617 11.91 -2.71 29.57
C ARG A 617 12.84 -1.55 29.22
N GLY A 618 12.34 -0.32 29.20
CA GLY A 618 13.17 0.87 28.95
C GLY A 618 14.23 1.09 30.04
N ARG A 619 14.00 0.58 31.25
CA ARG A 619 14.90 0.74 32.41
C ARG A 619 15.86 -0.45 32.59
N ASP A 620 15.57 -1.57 31.95
CA ASP A 620 16.39 -2.78 32.01
C ASP A 620 17.68 -2.61 31.19
N TRP A 621 18.83 -2.58 31.87
CA TRP A 621 20.15 -2.39 31.27
C TRP A 621 20.58 -3.52 30.33
N ALA A 622 20.01 -4.73 30.49
CA ALA A 622 20.27 -5.88 29.64
C ALA A 622 19.35 -5.92 28.41
N GLN A 623 18.36 -5.01 28.34
CA GLN A 623 17.38 -5.00 27.27
C GLN A 623 17.99 -4.46 25.97
N THR A 624 18.32 -5.37 25.06
CA THR A 624 18.81 -5.00 23.72
C THR A 624 17.74 -4.35 22.84
N ARG A 625 16.45 -4.59 23.15
CA ARG A 625 15.27 -4.10 22.41
C ARG A 625 14.27 -3.41 23.34
N PRO A 626 14.56 -2.19 23.83
CA PRO A 626 13.63 -1.46 24.69
C PRO A 626 12.31 -1.17 23.97
N GLU A 627 12.39 -0.80 22.69
CA GLU A 627 11.29 -0.67 21.74
C GLU A 627 11.77 -0.96 20.30
N TRP A 628 10.85 -0.96 19.33
CA TRP A 628 11.15 -1.16 17.91
C TRP A 628 11.52 0.12 17.15
N GLY A 629 11.41 1.29 17.80
CA GLY A 629 11.55 2.59 17.12
C GLY A 629 10.57 2.69 15.94
N LEU A 630 11.10 3.00 14.76
CA LEU A 630 10.33 3.22 13.52
C LEU A 630 10.32 1.99 12.60
N ALA A 631 10.62 0.80 13.12
CA ALA A 631 10.49 -0.44 12.36
C ALA A 631 9.06 -0.60 11.81
N GLY A 632 8.92 -1.12 10.60
CA GLY A 632 7.64 -1.25 9.89
C GLY A 632 7.14 0.01 9.17
N CYS A 633 7.79 1.18 9.32
CA CYS A 633 7.41 2.39 8.58
C CYS A 633 7.42 2.16 7.07
N SER A 634 6.34 2.54 6.38
CA SER A 634 6.12 2.18 4.97
C SER A 634 5.36 3.21 4.14
N ALA A 635 4.77 4.24 4.77
CA ALA A 635 4.12 5.33 4.03
C ALA A 635 4.18 6.65 4.78
N PHE A 636 4.02 7.74 4.03
CA PHE A 636 3.80 9.10 4.52
C PHE A 636 2.51 9.63 3.91
N LEU A 637 1.50 9.84 4.75
CA LEU A 637 0.19 10.36 4.35
C LEU A 637 0.10 11.85 4.67
N VAL A 638 -0.12 12.64 3.63
CA VAL A 638 -0.32 14.10 3.66
C VAL A 638 -1.75 14.36 3.20
N ALA A 639 -2.69 14.40 4.15
CA ALA A 639 -4.13 14.52 3.86
C ALA A 639 -4.87 15.06 5.08
N PRO A 640 -6.13 15.51 4.95
CA PRO A 640 -6.96 15.85 6.10
C PRO A 640 -7.09 14.64 7.03
N ARG A 641 -7.06 14.86 8.36
CA ARG A 641 -7.15 13.76 9.34
C ARG A 641 -8.38 12.88 9.11
N ALA A 642 -9.49 13.49 8.67
CA ALA A 642 -10.73 12.79 8.35
C ALA A 642 -10.55 11.64 7.32
N ARG A 643 -9.55 11.70 6.44
CA ARG A 643 -9.26 10.64 5.45
C ARG A 643 -8.79 9.33 6.08
N SER A 644 -8.08 9.41 7.22
CA SER A 644 -7.52 8.25 7.94
C SER A 644 -8.13 8.03 9.33
N ARG A 645 -9.14 8.82 9.72
CA ARG A 645 -9.80 8.69 11.04
C ARG A 645 -10.44 7.32 11.18
N GLY A 646 -10.12 6.61 12.27
CA GLY A 646 -10.59 5.26 12.54
C GLY A 646 -9.91 4.13 11.75
N ALA A 647 -9.06 4.43 10.78
CA ALA A 647 -8.33 3.41 10.02
C ALA A 647 -7.24 2.77 10.89
N ASP A 648 -7.12 1.44 10.85
CA ASP A 648 -5.95 0.76 11.41
C ASP A 648 -4.81 0.81 10.39
N LEU A 649 -3.78 1.61 10.69
CA LEU A 649 -2.58 1.76 9.88
C LEU A 649 -1.36 1.03 10.48
N GLU A 650 -1.61 0.13 11.43
CA GLU A 650 -0.65 -0.79 12.06
C GLU A 650 0.56 -0.11 12.74
N GLY A 651 0.51 1.20 13.01
CA GLY A 651 1.67 1.98 13.45
C GLY A 651 2.80 2.00 12.41
N ARG A 652 2.45 2.10 11.12
CA ARG A 652 3.38 2.01 9.97
C ARG A 652 3.41 3.24 9.07
N VAL A 653 2.59 4.24 9.36
CA VAL A 653 2.36 5.39 8.47
C VAL A 653 2.70 6.69 9.20
N PHE A 654 3.57 7.49 8.60
CA PHE A 654 3.80 8.85 9.06
C PHE A 654 2.58 9.69 8.68
N LEU A 655 1.98 10.38 9.63
CA LEU A 655 0.68 11.06 9.44
C LEU A 655 0.84 12.58 9.56
N HIS A 656 0.77 13.30 8.44
CA HIS A 656 0.77 14.75 8.39
C HIS A 656 -0.62 15.27 8.03
N SER A 657 -1.21 16.10 8.90
CA SER A 657 -2.47 16.77 8.60
C SER A 657 -2.22 17.89 7.58
N TYR A 658 -3.01 17.91 6.50
CA TYR A 658 -2.90 18.91 5.44
C TYR A 658 -4.23 19.08 4.73
N ASP A 659 -4.72 20.32 4.60
CA ASP A 659 -5.89 20.66 3.79
C ASP A 659 -5.48 21.52 2.58
N ALA A 660 -5.57 20.94 1.40
CA ALA A 660 -5.22 21.59 0.13
C ALA A 660 -6.09 22.82 -0.21
N HIS A 661 -7.25 22.98 0.44
CA HIS A 661 -8.12 24.15 0.26
C HIS A 661 -7.61 25.38 1.01
N LEU A 662 -6.87 25.19 2.11
CA LEU A 662 -6.26 26.27 2.88
C LEU A 662 -4.91 26.71 2.31
N ASP A 663 -4.28 25.87 1.49
CA ASP A 663 -2.99 26.09 0.85
C ASP A 663 -3.17 26.45 -0.63
N THR A 664 -3.69 27.66 -0.88
CA THR A 664 -4.09 28.08 -2.24
C THR A 664 -2.90 28.23 -3.19
N ASP A 665 -1.78 28.75 -2.70
CA ASP A 665 -0.53 28.97 -3.45
C ASP A 665 0.40 27.74 -3.48
N GLY A 666 0.17 26.75 -2.60
CA GLY A 666 0.96 25.53 -2.53
C GLY A 666 2.22 25.64 -1.68
N ALA A 667 2.41 26.74 -0.94
CA ALA A 667 3.59 26.96 -0.11
C ALA A 667 3.71 25.91 1.01
N VAL A 668 2.59 25.51 1.62
CA VAL A 668 2.61 24.49 2.68
C VAL A 668 2.95 23.11 2.10
N LEU A 669 2.37 22.75 0.95
CA LEU A 669 2.74 21.51 0.27
C LEU A 669 4.22 21.46 -0.12
N GLU A 670 4.77 22.58 -0.60
CA GLU A 670 6.19 22.71 -0.91
C GLU A 670 7.06 22.46 0.32
N GLN A 671 6.73 23.08 1.46
CA GLN A 671 7.43 22.84 2.73
C GLN A 671 7.35 21.37 3.17
N ILE A 672 6.17 20.74 3.07
CA ILE A 672 5.97 19.33 3.44
C ILE A 672 6.85 18.41 2.58
N LEU A 673 6.91 18.66 1.27
CA LEU A 673 7.65 17.82 0.33
C LEU A 673 9.17 18.02 0.39
N THR A 674 9.64 19.20 0.80
CA THR A 674 11.08 19.52 0.84
C THR A 674 11.74 19.22 2.19
N ALA A 675 10.97 19.14 3.28
CA ALA A 675 11.51 18.86 4.61
C ALA A 675 10.90 17.59 5.27
N PRO A 676 9.66 17.57 5.80
CA PRO A 676 9.08 16.38 6.44
C PRO A 676 9.12 15.11 5.59
N MET A 677 8.80 15.19 4.30
CA MET A 677 8.83 14.03 3.39
C MET A 677 10.25 13.49 3.23
N VAL A 678 11.25 14.37 3.08
CA VAL A 678 12.67 13.98 2.95
C VAL A 678 13.19 13.35 4.24
N VAL A 679 12.80 13.87 5.41
CA VAL A 679 13.14 13.25 6.70
C VAL A 679 12.50 11.86 6.82
N ALA A 680 11.23 11.72 6.46
CA ALA A 680 10.54 10.43 6.47
C ALA A 680 11.19 9.43 5.50
N SER A 681 11.65 9.89 4.34
CA SER A 681 12.36 9.05 3.36
C SER A 681 13.73 8.61 3.87
N TRP A 682 14.47 9.47 4.57
CA TRP A 682 15.74 9.11 5.20
C TRP A 682 15.57 8.05 6.28
N ILE A 683 14.56 8.21 7.13
CA ILE A 683 14.20 7.21 8.13
C ILE A 683 13.85 5.89 7.45
N ASN A 684 12.90 5.89 6.51
CA ASN A 684 12.46 4.67 5.85
C ASN A 684 13.61 3.96 5.13
N LEU A 685 14.45 4.68 4.37
CA LEU A 685 15.56 4.08 3.63
C LEU A 685 16.71 3.60 4.54
N GLN A 686 16.91 4.22 5.71
CA GLN A 686 17.84 3.67 6.71
C GLN A 686 17.36 2.33 7.25
N TYR A 687 16.09 2.25 7.66
CA TYR A 687 15.49 0.99 8.11
C TYR A 687 15.47 -0.06 7.00
N TYR A 688 15.14 0.34 5.76
CA TYR A 688 15.16 -0.50 4.57
C TYR A 688 16.55 -1.12 4.37
N ALA A 689 17.58 -0.28 4.28
CA ALA A 689 18.94 -0.71 3.99
C ALA A 689 19.52 -1.58 5.11
N SER A 690 19.34 -1.18 6.38
CA SER A 690 19.79 -1.97 7.53
C SER A 690 19.05 -3.31 7.68
N THR A 691 17.88 -3.48 7.07
CA THR A 691 17.13 -4.75 7.02
C THR A 691 17.61 -5.62 5.85
N VAL A 692 17.80 -5.02 4.68
CA VAL A 692 18.22 -5.72 3.46
C VAL A 692 19.65 -6.24 3.55
N ASP A 693 20.57 -5.43 4.08
CA ASP A 693 21.97 -5.78 4.25
C ASP A 693 22.56 -5.08 5.48
N ASN A 694 22.35 -5.69 6.65
CA ASN A 694 22.84 -5.15 7.92
C ASN A 694 24.37 -5.11 8.00
N HIS A 695 25.08 -5.95 7.23
CA HIS A 695 26.54 -6.00 7.28
C HIS A 695 27.16 -4.74 6.66
N VAL A 696 26.57 -4.22 5.59
CA VAL A 696 27.07 -3.01 4.89
C VAL A 696 26.38 -1.75 5.39
N PHE A 697 25.06 -1.76 5.56
CA PHE A 697 24.26 -0.56 5.88
C PHE A 697 23.69 -0.56 7.30
N GLY A 698 24.11 -1.50 8.14
CA GLY A 698 23.64 -1.65 9.51
C GLY A 698 24.78 -1.70 10.51
N ALA A 699 24.38 -1.63 11.78
CA ALA A 699 25.33 -1.51 12.86
C ALA A 699 25.87 -2.87 13.35
N GLY A 700 25.52 -3.97 12.69
CA GLY A 700 25.84 -5.33 13.15
C GLY A 700 25.06 -5.73 14.40
N ASP A 701 25.60 -6.70 15.13
CA ASP A 701 25.01 -7.20 16.38
C ASP A 701 25.26 -6.24 17.55
N LYS A 702 24.18 -5.67 18.10
CA LYS A 702 24.20 -4.75 19.25
C LYS A 702 24.92 -5.31 20.47
N ARG A 703 24.97 -6.64 20.64
CA ARG A 703 25.64 -7.30 21.77
C ARG A 703 27.15 -7.20 21.71
N LEU A 704 27.71 -6.93 20.52
CA LEU A 704 29.13 -6.83 20.26
C LEU A 704 29.59 -5.37 20.11
N HIS A 705 28.69 -4.40 20.31
CA HIS A 705 29.00 -3.00 20.13
C HIS A 705 30.06 -2.52 21.13
N ASP A 706 31.14 -1.96 20.59
CA ASP A 706 32.11 -1.17 21.34
C ASP A 706 32.01 0.30 20.93
N VAL A 707 31.90 1.20 21.88
CA VAL A 707 31.70 2.63 21.62
C VAL A 707 33.05 3.29 21.31
N ALA A 708 33.18 3.89 20.13
CA ALA A 708 34.37 4.63 19.71
C ALA A 708 34.18 6.14 19.97
N GLY A 709 34.52 6.58 21.18
CA GLY A 709 34.29 7.95 21.64
C GLY A 709 32.80 8.33 21.63
N ARG A 710 32.46 9.47 21.02
CA ARG A 710 31.06 9.85 20.75
C ARG A 710 30.63 9.61 19.30
N LEU A 711 31.54 9.19 18.43
CA LEU A 711 31.31 9.15 16.98
C LEU A 711 30.40 8.01 16.52
N GLY A 712 30.53 6.82 17.11
CA GLY A 712 29.79 5.66 16.64
C GLY A 712 30.18 4.39 17.40
N VAL A 713 29.82 3.25 16.82
CA VAL A 713 30.11 1.93 17.40
C VAL A 713 30.97 1.09 16.44
N LEU A 714 31.82 0.25 17.01
CA LEU A 714 32.51 -0.84 16.33
C LEU A 714 31.76 -2.14 16.65
N GLU A 715 31.82 -3.12 15.77
CA GLU A 715 31.36 -4.48 16.08
C GLU A 715 32.57 -5.32 16.48
N GLY A 716 32.75 -5.52 17.79
CA GLY A 716 33.96 -6.11 18.38
C GLY A 716 34.97 -5.05 18.81
N ALA A 717 36.21 -5.48 19.07
CA ALA A 717 37.26 -4.63 19.67
C ALA A 717 37.98 -3.69 18.69
N ALA A 718 37.89 -3.95 17.39
CA ALA A 718 38.52 -3.16 16.33
C ALA A 718 37.76 -3.35 15.01
N GLY A 719 37.89 -2.41 14.07
CA GLY A 719 37.27 -2.53 12.76
C GLY A 719 36.85 -1.18 12.18
N ASP A 720 36.04 -1.22 11.14
CA ASP A 720 35.41 -0.02 10.59
C ASP A 720 34.27 0.46 11.51
N LEU A 721 33.99 1.76 11.49
CA LEU A 721 32.86 2.34 12.20
C LEU A 721 31.56 1.80 11.61
N ARG A 722 30.70 1.23 12.44
CA ARG A 722 29.42 0.68 11.99
C ARG A 722 28.39 1.81 11.87
N GLN A 723 27.63 1.80 10.77
CA GLN A 723 26.62 2.82 10.45
C GLN A 723 25.20 2.25 10.53
N GLY A 724 24.18 3.11 10.49
CA GLY A 724 22.80 2.65 10.42
C GLY A 724 22.31 1.98 11.70
N LEU A 725 21.42 1.00 11.57
CA LEU A 725 20.73 0.39 12.70
C LEU A 725 21.25 -1.01 13.02
N ALA A 726 21.37 -1.31 14.31
CA ALA A 726 21.75 -2.63 14.78
C ALA A 726 20.69 -3.68 14.40
N LEU A 727 21.12 -4.94 14.24
CA LEU A 727 20.23 -6.05 13.89
C LEU A 727 19.02 -6.15 14.84
N GLN A 728 19.23 -5.88 16.13
CA GLN A 728 18.18 -5.91 17.16
C GLN A 728 17.09 -4.85 16.95
N SER A 729 17.33 -3.80 16.15
CA SER A 729 16.35 -2.76 15.84
C SER A 729 15.45 -3.14 14.66
N VAL A 730 15.85 -4.11 13.84
CA VAL A 730 15.16 -4.51 12.61
C VAL A 730 14.75 -5.99 12.58
N HIS A 731 15.30 -6.82 13.46
CA HIS A 731 15.12 -8.28 13.48
C HIS A 731 14.95 -8.83 14.90
N ASP A 732 14.02 -9.75 15.09
CA ASP A 732 13.70 -10.35 16.41
C ASP A 732 14.54 -11.61 16.74
N GLY A 733 15.30 -12.12 15.77
CA GLY A 733 16.08 -13.35 15.86
C GLY A 733 15.51 -14.50 15.02
N ARG A 734 14.27 -14.37 14.53
CA ARG A 734 13.59 -15.30 13.63
C ARG A 734 13.07 -14.62 12.36
N ARG A 735 12.55 -13.40 12.50
CA ARG A 735 11.88 -12.64 11.44
C ARG A 735 12.32 -11.18 11.47
N ASN A 736 12.23 -10.53 10.31
CA ASN A 736 12.36 -9.08 10.22
C ASN A 736 11.16 -8.40 10.88
N ALA A 737 11.40 -7.53 11.85
CA ALA A 737 10.41 -6.64 12.45
C ALA A 737 10.13 -5.41 11.57
N HIS A 738 11.12 -4.99 10.78
CA HIS A 738 10.91 -4.02 9.70
C HIS A 738 10.71 -4.77 8.38
N GLU A 739 9.54 -4.61 7.76
CA GLU A 739 9.33 -5.07 6.40
C GLU A 739 9.94 -4.04 5.43
N ALA A 740 11.07 -4.38 4.81
CA ALA A 740 11.81 -3.49 3.89
C ALA A 740 11.00 -3.09 2.64
N LEU A 741 10.18 -2.05 2.77
CA LEU A 741 9.37 -1.45 1.71
C LEU A 741 9.83 -0.01 1.48
N ARG A 742 9.95 0.39 0.21
CA ARG A 742 10.13 1.80 -0.15
C ARG A 742 8.90 2.62 0.26
N LEU A 743 9.14 3.84 0.71
CA LEU A 743 8.10 4.73 1.22
C LEU A 743 7.06 5.07 0.13
N ASP A 744 5.79 4.84 0.44
CA ASP A 744 4.67 5.42 -0.31
C ASP A 744 4.36 6.82 0.21
N VAL A 745 4.54 7.85 -0.61
CA VAL A 745 4.13 9.22 -0.33
C VAL A 745 2.73 9.43 -0.91
N VAL A 746 1.73 9.53 -0.04
CA VAL A 746 0.31 9.65 -0.41
C VAL A 746 -0.17 11.05 -0.06
N ILE A 747 -0.61 11.82 -1.05
CA ILE A 747 -0.91 13.25 -0.91
C ILE A 747 -2.31 13.55 -1.41
N GLU A 748 -3.16 14.14 -0.59
CA GLU A 748 -4.44 14.71 -1.02
C GLU A 748 -4.24 16.17 -1.45
N ALA A 749 -3.97 16.38 -2.74
CA ALA A 749 -3.78 17.69 -3.35
C ALA A 749 -4.01 17.63 -4.86
N PRO A 750 -4.33 18.76 -5.52
CA PRO A 750 -4.36 18.82 -6.98
C PRO A 750 -3.02 18.36 -7.59
N ARG A 751 -3.07 17.39 -8.49
CA ARG A 751 -1.89 16.81 -9.17
C ARG A 751 -0.99 17.88 -9.80
N ALA A 752 -1.58 18.91 -10.40
CA ALA A 752 -0.84 20.04 -10.99
C ALA A 752 0.02 20.79 -9.96
N ARG A 753 -0.45 20.89 -8.71
CA ARG A 753 0.30 21.53 -7.61
C ARG A 753 1.47 20.65 -7.16
N ILE A 754 1.25 19.34 -7.07
CA ILE A 754 2.32 18.37 -6.78
C ILE A 754 3.40 18.45 -7.88
N ASP A 755 3.00 18.42 -9.16
CA ASP A 755 3.93 18.54 -10.29
C ASP A 755 4.69 19.87 -10.28
N ALA A 756 4.05 20.98 -9.89
CA ALA A 756 4.72 22.28 -9.77
C ALA A 756 5.83 22.27 -8.71
N VAL A 757 5.58 21.67 -7.54
CA VAL A 757 6.61 21.49 -6.50
C VAL A 757 7.75 20.62 -7.01
N LEU A 758 7.45 19.48 -7.65
CA LEU A 758 8.48 18.59 -8.20
C LEU A 758 9.30 19.24 -9.33
N ALA A 759 8.69 20.13 -10.12
CA ALA A 759 9.41 20.89 -11.13
C ALA A 759 10.39 21.90 -10.52
N LYS A 760 10.01 22.53 -9.40
CA LYS A 760 10.83 23.48 -8.64
C LYS A 760 11.98 22.80 -7.89
N HIS A 761 11.81 21.55 -7.49
CA HIS A 761 12.76 20.78 -6.66
C HIS A 761 13.25 19.49 -7.37
N PRO A 762 14.25 19.60 -8.28
CA PRO A 762 14.78 18.46 -9.01
C PRO A 762 15.29 17.32 -8.12
N GLU A 763 15.88 17.65 -6.98
CA GLU A 763 16.38 16.71 -5.97
C GLU A 763 15.26 15.86 -5.37
N VAL A 764 14.10 16.47 -5.06
CA VAL A 764 12.91 15.76 -4.58
C VAL A 764 12.32 14.90 -5.70
N ARG A 765 12.22 15.45 -6.92
CA ARG A 765 11.73 14.72 -8.09
C ARG A 765 12.55 13.48 -8.41
N ARG A 766 13.88 13.53 -8.25
CA ARG A 766 14.77 12.38 -8.46
C ARG A 766 14.45 11.19 -7.55
N LEU A 767 13.98 11.42 -6.33
CA LEU A 767 13.58 10.34 -5.42
C LEU A 767 12.43 9.50 -6.01
N PHE A 768 11.46 10.14 -6.68
CA PHE A 768 10.37 9.43 -7.34
C PHE A 768 10.77 8.89 -8.72
N ALA A 769 11.48 9.71 -9.52
CA ALA A 769 11.91 9.32 -10.88
C ALA A 769 12.91 8.16 -10.88
N GLY A 770 13.77 8.09 -9.87
CA GLY A 770 14.73 7.01 -9.67
C GLY A 770 14.15 5.79 -8.96
N HIS A 771 12.83 5.77 -8.66
CA HIS A 771 12.16 4.70 -7.94
C HIS A 771 12.70 4.44 -6.52
N TRP A 772 13.21 5.47 -5.84
CA TRP A 772 13.60 5.38 -4.43
C TRP A 772 12.37 5.44 -3.51
N LEU A 773 11.35 6.19 -3.94
CA LEU A 773 10.06 6.36 -3.28
C LEU A 773 8.94 6.23 -4.31
N HIS A 774 7.72 6.03 -3.83
CA HIS A 774 6.52 6.01 -4.66
C HIS A 774 5.63 7.22 -4.36
N LEU A 775 4.95 7.75 -5.38
CA LEU A 775 4.10 8.93 -5.24
C LEU A 775 2.67 8.67 -5.69
N VAL A 776 1.73 8.88 -4.77
CA VAL A 776 0.29 8.73 -4.99
C VAL A 776 -0.40 10.05 -4.68
N ALA A 777 -1.19 10.56 -5.62
CA ALA A 777 -2.11 11.67 -5.39
C ALA A 777 -3.52 11.14 -5.12
N LEU A 778 -4.18 11.61 -4.08
CA LEU A 778 -5.60 11.43 -3.84
C LEU A 778 -6.34 12.65 -4.40
N ASP A 779 -7.45 12.43 -5.09
CA ASP A 779 -8.37 13.52 -5.40
C ASP A 779 -9.28 13.86 -4.20
N ASP A 780 -10.18 14.82 -4.39
CA ASP A 780 -11.15 15.31 -3.41
C ASP A 780 -12.04 14.19 -2.82
N LYS A 781 -12.27 13.12 -3.58
CA LYS A 781 -13.03 11.94 -3.16
C LYS A 781 -12.15 10.84 -2.57
N GLY A 782 -10.85 11.08 -2.40
CA GLY A 782 -9.90 10.10 -1.90
C GLY A 782 -9.48 9.05 -2.94
N ARG A 783 -9.72 9.27 -4.25
CA ARG A 783 -9.38 8.28 -5.29
C ARG A 783 -7.91 8.40 -5.68
N PRO A 784 -7.15 7.28 -5.77
CA PRO A 784 -5.71 7.33 -5.96
C PRO A 784 -5.27 7.39 -7.44
N TYR A 785 -4.26 8.23 -7.70
CA TYR A 785 -3.53 8.36 -8.95
C TYR A 785 -2.04 8.14 -8.69
N LEU A 786 -1.43 7.22 -9.44
CA LEU A 786 0.00 6.92 -9.34
C LEU A 786 0.78 7.79 -10.32
N TRP A 787 1.85 8.41 -9.83
CA TRP A 787 2.77 9.17 -10.66
C TRP A 787 3.66 8.23 -11.50
N GLN A 788 3.75 8.46 -12.81
CA GLN A 788 4.60 7.69 -13.74
C GLN A 788 5.76 8.51 -14.32
N GLY A 789 5.80 9.79 -13.98
CA GLY A 789 6.72 10.76 -14.56
C GLY A 789 6.10 12.15 -14.59
N PRO A 790 6.89 13.18 -14.93
CA PRO A 790 6.43 14.57 -14.92
C PRO A 790 5.13 14.77 -15.70
N GLY A 791 4.07 15.23 -15.03
CA GLY A 791 2.75 15.45 -15.62
C GLY A 791 1.97 14.19 -16.00
N VAL A 792 2.51 12.98 -15.77
CA VAL A 792 1.88 11.71 -16.13
C VAL A 792 1.36 11.02 -14.87
N TRP A 793 0.05 11.06 -14.70
CA TRP A 793 -0.65 10.41 -13.59
C TRP A 793 -1.61 9.35 -14.13
N THR A 794 -1.36 8.10 -13.77
CA THR A 794 -2.27 7.00 -14.09
C THR A 794 -3.22 6.79 -12.94
N ARG A 795 -4.54 6.88 -13.18
CA ARG A 795 -5.53 6.46 -12.20
C ARG A 795 -5.27 5.00 -11.89
N ARG A 796 -5.12 4.63 -10.62
CA ARG A 796 -5.10 3.21 -10.29
C ARG A 796 -6.53 2.72 -10.45
N THR A 797 -6.84 2.09 -11.58
CA THR A 797 -8.03 1.25 -11.69
C THR A 797 -7.78 -0.04 -10.91
N SER A 798 -7.62 0.10 -9.60
CA SER A 798 -7.81 -0.98 -8.63
C SER A 798 -9.10 -0.77 -7.86
N GLU A 799 -10.03 0.04 -8.38
CA GLU A 799 -11.42 -0.11 -7.98
C GLU A 799 -11.81 -1.52 -8.43
N VAL A 800 -12.01 -2.39 -7.43
CA VAL A 800 -12.87 -3.56 -7.56
C VAL A 800 -14.10 -3.06 -8.31
N ARG A 801 -14.21 -3.42 -9.60
CA ARG A 801 -15.17 -2.78 -10.50
C ARG A 801 -16.56 -2.92 -9.90
N ARG A 802 -17.27 -1.82 -9.68
CA ARG A 802 -18.59 -1.86 -9.06
C ARG A 802 -19.62 -2.28 -10.11
N LEU A 803 -20.10 -3.51 -10.02
CA LEU A 803 -21.12 -4.05 -10.92
C LEU A 803 -22.50 -3.75 -10.32
N GLY A 804 -23.22 -2.82 -10.92
CA GLY A 804 -24.62 -2.59 -10.63
C GLY A 804 -25.50 -3.69 -11.19
N ILE A 805 -26.44 -4.21 -10.41
CA ILE A 805 -27.48 -5.13 -10.85
C ILE A 805 -28.86 -4.48 -10.62
N LEU A 806 -29.63 -4.27 -11.68
CA LEU A 806 -31.01 -3.77 -11.60
C LEU A 806 -31.96 -4.92 -11.26
N GLY A 807 -32.35 -5.00 -9.98
CA GLY A 807 -33.20 -6.05 -9.40
C GLY A 807 -32.51 -6.82 -8.28
N GLY A 808 -33.23 -6.98 -7.15
CA GLY A 808 -32.75 -7.65 -5.94
C GLY A 808 -33.27 -9.08 -5.74
N GLY A 809 -33.94 -9.68 -6.72
CA GLY A 809 -34.49 -11.03 -6.66
C GLY A 809 -33.43 -12.13 -6.69
N GLN A 810 -33.86 -13.39 -6.83
CA GLN A 810 -32.95 -14.53 -6.75
C GLN A 810 -31.88 -14.55 -7.84
N LEU A 811 -32.18 -14.03 -9.04
CA LEU A 811 -31.20 -13.99 -10.11
C LEU A 811 -30.17 -12.89 -9.81
N GLY A 812 -30.60 -11.79 -9.18
CA GLY A 812 -29.74 -10.70 -8.75
C GLY A 812 -28.77 -11.15 -7.65
N GLN A 813 -29.26 -11.93 -6.68
CA GLN A 813 -28.44 -12.59 -5.66
C GLN A 813 -27.35 -13.47 -6.29
N MET A 814 -27.73 -14.41 -7.15
CA MET A 814 -26.77 -15.34 -7.77
C MET A 814 -25.77 -14.63 -8.70
N LEU A 815 -26.19 -13.55 -9.37
CA LEU A 815 -25.29 -12.67 -10.13
C LEU A 815 -24.32 -11.90 -9.24
N ALA A 816 -24.78 -11.38 -8.10
CA ALA A 816 -23.94 -10.68 -7.13
C ALA A 816 -22.88 -11.62 -6.54
N ASP A 817 -23.26 -12.83 -6.16
CA ASP A 817 -22.34 -13.88 -5.72
C ASP A 817 -21.28 -14.20 -6.77
N ALA A 818 -21.69 -14.36 -8.03
CA ALA A 818 -20.77 -14.61 -9.14
C ALA A 818 -19.81 -13.43 -9.37
N ALA A 819 -20.32 -12.20 -9.37
CA ALA A 819 -19.50 -10.99 -9.54
C ALA A 819 -18.44 -10.85 -8.45
N ARG A 820 -18.81 -11.13 -7.19
CA ARG A 820 -17.87 -11.14 -6.06
C ARG A 820 -16.75 -12.16 -6.24
N ARG A 821 -17.06 -13.37 -6.72
CA ARG A 821 -16.05 -14.39 -7.07
C ARG A 821 -15.12 -13.95 -8.20
N GLN A 822 -15.57 -13.09 -9.12
CA GLN A 822 -14.75 -12.53 -10.20
C GLN A 822 -13.95 -11.28 -9.81
N GLY A 823 -13.91 -10.92 -8.52
CA GLY A 823 -13.16 -9.76 -8.03
C GLY A 823 -13.83 -8.41 -8.33
N ALA A 824 -15.15 -8.39 -8.55
CA ALA A 824 -15.97 -7.19 -8.66
C ALA A 824 -16.79 -6.96 -7.39
N HIS A 825 -17.30 -5.74 -7.20
CA HIS A 825 -18.10 -5.35 -6.05
C HIS A 825 -19.55 -5.19 -6.50
N PRO A 826 -20.43 -6.17 -6.26
CA PRO A 826 -21.82 -6.06 -6.67
C PRO A 826 -22.54 -4.99 -5.83
N VAL A 827 -23.40 -4.20 -6.48
CA VAL A 827 -24.37 -3.31 -5.83
C VAL A 827 -25.71 -3.57 -6.48
N VAL A 828 -26.75 -3.86 -5.70
CA VAL A 828 -28.09 -4.16 -6.24
C VAL A 828 -29.03 -2.97 -6.07
N LEU A 829 -29.89 -2.70 -7.05
CA LEU A 829 -31.07 -1.85 -6.85
C LEU A 829 -32.22 -2.76 -6.46
N ALA A 830 -32.59 -2.72 -5.18
CA ALA A 830 -33.61 -3.58 -4.59
C ALA A 830 -34.84 -2.77 -4.19
N SER A 831 -36.03 -3.34 -4.36
CA SER A 831 -37.30 -2.67 -4.02
C SER A 831 -37.61 -2.74 -2.52
N SER A 832 -37.00 -3.68 -1.81
CA SER A 832 -37.22 -3.91 -0.38
C SER A 832 -35.98 -4.50 0.28
N GLU A 833 -35.83 -4.29 1.59
CA GLU A 833 -34.80 -4.96 2.40
C GLU A 833 -35.01 -6.47 2.51
N ASN A 834 -36.22 -6.95 2.19
CA ASN A 834 -36.56 -8.37 2.18
C ASN A 834 -36.29 -9.04 0.82
N ASP A 835 -35.73 -8.32 -0.15
CA ASP A 835 -35.35 -8.90 -1.43
C ASP A 835 -34.17 -9.88 -1.25
N PRO A 836 -34.17 -11.04 -1.96
CA PRO A 836 -33.16 -12.10 -1.82
C PRO A 836 -31.71 -11.64 -1.77
N ALA A 837 -31.31 -10.70 -2.63
CA ALA A 837 -29.94 -10.19 -2.68
C ALA A 837 -29.56 -9.39 -1.44
N VAL A 838 -30.50 -8.65 -0.84
CA VAL A 838 -30.28 -7.87 0.39
C VAL A 838 -30.22 -8.81 1.59
N VAL A 839 -31.13 -9.78 1.67
CA VAL A 839 -31.14 -10.81 2.72
C VAL A 839 -29.85 -11.65 2.70
N ALA A 840 -29.26 -11.87 1.51
CA ALA A 840 -27.97 -12.53 1.36
C ALA A 840 -26.76 -11.67 1.79
N GLY A 841 -26.97 -10.40 2.15
CA GLY A 841 -25.94 -9.49 2.65
C GLY A 841 -25.17 -8.73 1.57
N HIS A 842 -25.74 -8.56 0.37
CA HIS A 842 -25.14 -7.70 -0.66
C HIS A 842 -25.51 -6.23 -0.47
N ASP A 843 -24.56 -5.34 -0.78
CA ASP A 843 -24.78 -3.91 -0.79
C ASP A 843 -25.93 -3.54 -1.74
N ALA A 844 -26.85 -2.70 -1.25
CA ALA A 844 -28.07 -2.37 -1.96
C ALA A 844 -28.40 -0.88 -1.88
N VAL A 845 -28.95 -0.35 -2.97
CA VAL A 845 -29.73 0.89 -2.98
C VAL A 845 -31.19 0.47 -2.90
N ILE A 846 -31.90 0.90 -1.85
CA ILE A 846 -33.33 0.63 -1.71
C ILE A 846 -34.11 1.70 -2.48
N GLY A 847 -34.90 1.26 -3.46
CA GLY A 847 -35.66 2.12 -4.35
C GLY A 847 -36.39 1.37 -5.45
N ARG A 848 -37.28 2.06 -6.16
CA ARG A 848 -38.05 1.46 -7.25
C ARG A 848 -37.26 1.46 -8.56
N LEU A 849 -37.47 0.43 -9.39
CA LEU A 849 -36.82 0.29 -10.69
C LEU A 849 -37.36 1.23 -11.78
N ASP A 850 -38.51 1.86 -11.54
CA ASP A 850 -39.16 2.84 -12.41
C ASP A 850 -39.05 4.28 -11.90
N ASP A 851 -38.35 4.49 -10.79
CA ASP A 851 -38.13 5.81 -10.20
C ASP A 851 -36.78 6.39 -10.62
N VAL A 852 -36.80 7.53 -11.32
CA VAL A 852 -35.62 8.19 -11.87
C VAL A 852 -34.64 8.58 -10.77
N ASP A 853 -35.12 9.01 -9.61
CA ASP A 853 -34.24 9.43 -8.50
C ASP A 853 -33.52 8.23 -7.87
N SER A 854 -34.22 7.12 -7.66
CA SER A 854 -33.63 5.86 -7.20
C SER A 854 -32.60 5.31 -8.20
N LEU A 855 -32.92 5.34 -9.49
CA LEU A 855 -31.99 4.96 -10.55
C LEU A 855 -30.76 5.89 -10.57
N THR A 856 -30.95 7.21 -10.44
CA THR A 856 -29.85 8.19 -10.45
C THR A 856 -28.88 7.96 -9.29
N ARG A 857 -29.41 7.78 -8.07
CA ARG A 857 -28.60 7.41 -6.89
C ARG A 857 -27.83 6.12 -7.13
N PHE A 858 -28.47 5.13 -7.75
CA PHE A 858 -27.83 3.87 -8.07
C PHE A 858 -26.72 4.00 -9.13
N PHE A 859 -26.94 4.75 -10.21
CA PHE A 859 -25.94 4.97 -11.26
C PHE A 859 -24.72 5.77 -10.78
N ALA A 860 -24.87 6.59 -9.74
CA ALA A 860 -23.76 7.29 -9.10
C ALA A 860 -22.77 6.31 -8.42
N GLU A 861 -23.27 5.17 -7.95
CA GLU A 861 -22.54 4.19 -7.14
C GLU A 861 -21.81 3.12 -7.96
N VAL A 862 -22.02 3.00 -9.27
CA VAL A 862 -21.58 1.81 -10.03
C VAL A 862 -20.80 2.16 -11.30
N ASP A 863 -19.98 1.23 -11.80
CA ASP A 863 -19.12 1.44 -12.97
C ASP A 863 -19.67 0.82 -14.25
N VAL A 864 -20.39 -0.29 -14.13
CA VAL A 864 -21.09 -1.01 -15.20
C VAL A 864 -22.37 -1.58 -14.61
N VAL A 865 -23.43 -1.60 -15.39
CA VAL A 865 -24.76 -2.04 -14.94
C VAL A 865 -25.22 -3.22 -15.79
N THR A 866 -25.74 -4.24 -15.13
CA THR A 866 -26.48 -5.34 -15.72
C THR A 866 -27.88 -5.44 -15.12
N ILE A 867 -28.69 -6.35 -15.64
CA ILE A 867 -30.10 -6.51 -15.29
C ILE A 867 -30.36 -7.88 -14.69
N GLU A 868 -31.29 -7.92 -13.73
CA GLU A 868 -31.87 -9.16 -13.25
C GLU A 868 -33.07 -9.58 -14.09
N ASN A 869 -33.94 -8.64 -14.41
CA ASN A 869 -35.22 -8.88 -15.05
C ASN A 869 -35.34 -8.03 -16.32
N GLU A 870 -36.15 -8.52 -17.26
CA GLU A 870 -36.40 -7.90 -18.54
C GLU A 870 -37.47 -6.81 -18.48
N PHE A 871 -38.26 -6.70 -17.42
CA PHE A 871 -39.38 -5.75 -17.30
C PHE A 871 -38.96 -4.39 -16.74
N LEU A 872 -38.02 -3.74 -17.43
CA LEU A 872 -37.45 -2.45 -17.03
C LEU A 872 -38.06 -1.29 -17.83
N ASP A 873 -38.24 -0.16 -17.17
CA ASP A 873 -38.54 1.12 -17.81
C ASP A 873 -37.26 1.71 -18.42
N LEU A 874 -37.08 1.47 -19.72
CA LEU A 874 -35.90 1.92 -20.46
C LEU A 874 -35.86 3.45 -20.62
N GLU A 875 -36.99 4.14 -20.53
CA GLU A 875 -37.05 5.60 -20.60
C GLU A 875 -36.57 6.22 -19.28
N ALA A 876 -37.08 5.74 -18.14
CA ALA A 876 -36.60 6.14 -16.82
C ALA A 876 -35.09 5.87 -16.65
N ILE A 877 -34.62 4.70 -17.12
CA ILE A 877 -33.18 4.37 -17.13
C ILE A 877 -32.39 5.32 -18.04
N ALA A 878 -32.91 5.69 -19.21
CA ALA A 878 -32.24 6.62 -20.10
C ALA A 878 -32.12 8.02 -19.46
N GLN A 879 -33.18 8.48 -18.79
CA GLN A 879 -33.19 9.75 -18.07
C GLN A 879 -32.19 9.76 -16.91
N ALA A 880 -32.18 8.72 -16.07
CA ALA A 880 -31.24 8.60 -14.94
C ALA A 880 -29.78 8.47 -15.37
N ARG A 881 -29.51 7.95 -16.57
CA ARG A 881 -28.16 7.83 -17.14
C ARG A 881 -27.61 9.13 -17.74
N ALA A 882 -28.43 10.18 -17.87
CA ALA A 882 -28.00 11.45 -18.45
C ALA A 882 -26.84 12.09 -17.65
N ASP A 883 -26.91 12.03 -16.31
CA ASP A 883 -25.90 12.61 -15.42
C ASP A 883 -24.72 11.66 -15.14
N HIS A 884 -24.90 10.37 -15.41
CA HIS A 884 -23.95 9.30 -15.11
C HIS A 884 -23.88 8.29 -16.26
N ALA A 885 -22.99 8.56 -17.23
CA ALA A 885 -22.80 7.72 -18.41
C ALA A 885 -22.12 6.36 -18.09
N ARG A 886 -22.85 5.46 -17.42
CA ARG A 886 -22.41 4.08 -17.13
C ARG A 886 -22.89 3.12 -18.22
N PRO A 887 -22.07 2.15 -18.68
CA PRO A 887 -22.52 1.12 -19.61
C PRO A 887 -23.63 0.27 -18.97
N LEU A 888 -24.76 0.12 -19.69
CA LEU A 888 -25.82 -0.85 -19.37
C LEU A 888 -25.69 -2.02 -20.34
N LEU A 889 -25.50 -3.23 -19.81
CA LEU A 889 -25.25 -4.45 -20.55
C LEU A 889 -26.27 -5.51 -20.15
N PRO A 890 -27.03 -6.11 -21.08
CA PRO A 890 -27.03 -5.82 -22.52
C PRO A 890 -27.52 -4.40 -22.84
N ALA A 891 -27.13 -3.90 -24.02
CA ALA A 891 -27.44 -2.54 -24.42
C ALA A 891 -28.96 -2.33 -24.61
N PRO A 892 -29.49 -1.11 -24.41
CA PRO A 892 -30.92 -0.82 -24.55
C PRO A 892 -31.58 -1.32 -25.85
N PRO A 893 -30.96 -1.26 -27.03
CA PRO A 893 -31.57 -1.82 -28.26
C PRO A 893 -31.80 -3.33 -28.18
N ALA A 894 -30.89 -4.08 -27.54
CA ALA A 894 -31.04 -5.52 -27.34
C ALA A 894 -32.17 -5.84 -26.34
N LEU A 895 -32.26 -5.05 -25.25
CA LEU A 895 -33.37 -5.14 -24.30
C LEU A 895 -34.71 -4.83 -24.97
N GLN A 896 -34.80 -3.75 -25.72
CA GLN A 896 -36.02 -3.36 -26.44
C GLN A 896 -36.48 -4.44 -27.43
N ALA A 897 -35.55 -5.05 -28.17
CA ALA A 897 -35.86 -6.12 -29.12
C ALA A 897 -36.36 -7.42 -28.46
N THR A 898 -36.08 -7.61 -27.17
CA THR A 898 -36.40 -8.83 -26.41
C THR A 898 -37.52 -8.63 -25.38
N GLN A 899 -37.84 -7.40 -24.98
CA GLN A 899 -38.97 -7.11 -24.09
C GLN A 899 -40.34 -7.37 -24.73
N ASP A 900 -40.44 -7.27 -26.05
CA ASP A 900 -41.68 -7.46 -26.80
C ASP A 900 -41.62 -8.74 -27.66
N LYS A 901 -42.52 -9.70 -27.40
CA LYS A 901 -42.60 -10.98 -28.11
C LYS A 901 -42.89 -10.84 -29.61
N LEU A 902 -43.58 -9.78 -30.05
CA LEU A 902 -43.79 -9.49 -31.46
C LEU A 902 -42.49 -8.96 -32.10
N ALA A 903 -41.73 -8.12 -31.39
CA ALA A 903 -40.41 -7.68 -31.84
C ALA A 903 -39.42 -8.86 -31.95
N GLN A 904 -39.49 -9.81 -31.02
CA GLN A 904 -38.74 -11.08 -31.12
C GLN A 904 -39.13 -11.86 -32.37
N LYS A 905 -40.43 -12.03 -32.65
CA LYS A 905 -40.90 -12.73 -33.86
C LYS A 905 -40.43 -12.07 -35.15
N GLU A 906 -40.41 -10.73 -35.18
CA GLU A 906 -39.87 -9.98 -36.32
C GLU A 906 -38.35 -10.16 -36.47
N LEU A 907 -37.59 -10.18 -35.36
CA LEU A 907 -36.17 -10.52 -35.38
C LEU A 907 -35.94 -11.93 -35.95
N LEU A 908 -36.68 -12.92 -35.47
CA LEU A 908 -36.57 -14.31 -35.93
C LEU A 908 -36.88 -14.42 -37.44
N ARG A 909 -37.93 -13.74 -37.90
CA ARG A 909 -38.28 -13.67 -39.32
C ARG A 909 -37.17 -13.09 -40.18
N ARG A 910 -36.55 -11.97 -39.76
CA ARG A 910 -35.40 -11.35 -40.46
C ARG A 910 -34.19 -12.27 -40.52
N LEU A 911 -33.97 -13.06 -39.47
CA LEU A 911 -32.91 -14.06 -39.42
C LEU A 911 -33.30 -15.36 -40.13
N GLY A 912 -34.50 -15.52 -40.68
CA GLY A 912 -34.95 -16.80 -41.25
C GLY A 912 -34.95 -17.95 -40.23
N ILE A 913 -35.13 -17.63 -38.94
CA ILE A 913 -35.29 -18.60 -37.86
C ILE A 913 -36.79 -18.81 -37.66
N ARG A 914 -37.22 -20.07 -37.58
CA ARG A 914 -38.64 -20.40 -37.45
C ARG A 914 -39.14 -20.11 -36.04
N SER A 915 -40.34 -19.56 -35.94
CA SER A 915 -41.18 -19.52 -34.74
C SER A 915 -42.56 -20.05 -35.10
N ALA A 916 -43.42 -20.33 -34.13
CA ALA A 916 -44.80 -20.70 -34.44
C ALA A 916 -45.56 -19.54 -35.11
N ASP A 917 -46.46 -19.92 -36.03
CA ASP A 917 -47.28 -18.99 -36.80
C ASP A 917 -48.15 -18.16 -35.86
N TYR A 918 -48.31 -16.88 -36.17
CA TYR A 918 -49.00 -15.97 -35.29
C TYR A 918 -49.83 -14.93 -36.03
N ARG A 919 -50.83 -14.38 -35.35
CA ARG A 919 -51.69 -13.30 -35.82
C ARG A 919 -51.93 -12.30 -34.69
N VAL A 920 -51.65 -11.03 -34.96
CA VAL A 920 -51.89 -9.93 -34.01
C VAL A 920 -53.38 -9.59 -33.97
N ILE A 921 -53.90 -9.33 -32.77
CA ILE A 921 -55.30 -8.96 -32.55
C ILE A 921 -55.40 -7.43 -32.44
N TYR A 922 -55.99 -6.82 -33.46
CA TYR A 922 -56.25 -5.39 -33.53
C TYR A 922 -57.71 -5.10 -33.15
N GLY A 923 -57.96 -4.11 -32.28
CA GLY A 923 -59.33 -3.68 -31.92
C GLY A 923 -60.14 -4.69 -31.11
N GLU A 924 -61.44 -4.45 -30.94
CA GLU A 924 -62.33 -5.33 -30.18
C GLU A 924 -62.39 -6.76 -30.77
N VAL A 925 -62.50 -7.78 -29.91
CA VAL A 925 -62.61 -9.17 -30.35
C VAL A 925 -64.06 -9.52 -30.59
N HIS A 926 -64.35 -10.06 -31.77
CA HIS A 926 -65.67 -10.55 -32.15
C HIS A 926 -65.63 -12.05 -32.48
N HIS A 927 -66.80 -12.70 -32.51
CA HIS A 927 -66.92 -14.12 -32.90
C HIS A 927 -66.31 -14.44 -34.27
N THR A 928 -66.30 -13.48 -35.19
CA THR A 928 -65.66 -13.60 -36.51
C THR A 928 -64.14 -13.74 -36.40
N GLU A 929 -63.47 -12.94 -35.56
CA GLU A 929 -62.03 -13.03 -35.35
C GLU A 929 -61.66 -14.36 -34.68
N LEU A 930 -62.44 -14.83 -33.71
CA LEU A 930 -62.26 -16.17 -33.12
C LEU A 930 -62.46 -17.30 -34.15
N GLY A 931 -63.42 -17.13 -35.06
CA GLY A 931 -63.66 -18.06 -36.16
C GLY A 931 -62.48 -18.12 -37.14
N ILE A 932 -61.90 -16.96 -37.48
CA ILE A 932 -60.72 -16.87 -38.34
C ILE A 932 -59.51 -17.53 -37.65
N LEU A 933 -59.28 -17.25 -36.37
CA LEU A 933 -58.20 -17.90 -35.61
C LEU A 933 -58.38 -19.42 -35.54
N GLY A 934 -59.62 -19.90 -35.38
CA GLY A 934 -59.92 -21.32 -35.40
C GLY A 934 -59.66 -21.98 -36.77
N TYR A 935 -59.97 -21.27 -37.86
CA TYR A 935 -59.67 -21.75 -39.21
C TYR A 935 -58.15 -21.77 -39.49
N LEU A 936 -57.43 -20.71 -39.10
CA LEU A 936 -55.98 -20.61 -39.30
C LEU A 936 -55.20 -21.61 -38.44
N PHE A 937 -55.70 -21.89 -37.24
CA PHE A 937 -55.03 -22.75 -36.26
C PHE A 937 -55.93 -23.93 -35.85
N PRO A 938 -56.03 -24.97 -36.70
CA PRO A 938 -57.01 -26.06 -36.53
C PRO A 938 -56.76 -26.94 -35.30
N ARG A 939 -55.57 -26.87 -34.69
CA ARG A 939 -55.22 -27.58 -33.44
C ARG A 939 -55.52 -26.76 -32.19
N GLY A 940 -55.88 -25.49 -32.37
CA GLY A 940 -55.96 -24.48 -31.32
C GLY A 940 -54.83 -23.46 -31.42
N TYR A 941 -54.90 -22.47 -30.55
CA TYR A 941 -53.96 -21.35 -30.48
C TYR A 941 -53.77 -20.87 -29.04
N VAL A 942 -52.68 -20.16 -28.79
CA VAL A 942 -52.38 -19.51 -27.51
C VAL A 942 -52.42 -18.01 -27.71
N LEU A 943 -53.33 -17.34 -27.01
CA LEU A 943 -53.29 -15.88 -26.92
C LEU A 943 -52.20 -15.48 -25.94
N LYS A 944 -51.34 -14.55 -26.34
CA LYS A 944 -50.21 -14.08 -25.54
C LYS A 944 -50.20 -12.56 -25.52
N TRP A 945 -49.91 -11.99 -24.35
CA TRP A 945 -49.54 -10.58 -24.24
C TRP A 945 -48.14 -10.38 -24.82
N SER A 946 -47.92 -9.31 -25.58
CA SER A 946 -46.64 -9.03 -26.22
C SER A 946 -45.56 -8.62 -25.22
N ARG A 947 -45.96 -8.05 -24.08
CA ARG A 947 -45.09 -7.64 -22.96
C ARG A 947 -45.68 -8.14 -21.64
N PHE A 948 -44.89 -8.11 -20.57
CA PHE A 948 -45.29 -8.40 -19.17
C PHE A 948 -45.74 -9.84 -18.85
N GLY A 949 -45.78 -10.75 -19.83
CA GLY A 949 -46.09 -12.17 -19.60
C GLY A 949 -44.87 -12.97 -19.12
N TYR A 950 -45.05 -13.80 -18.08
CA TYR A 950 -44.03 -14.68 -17.51
C TYR A 950 -44.69 -15.87 -16.77
N ASP A 951 -44.02 -17.02 -16.66
CA ASP A 951 -44.49 -18.20 -15.90
C ASP A 951 -45.97 -18.59 -16.16
N GLY A 952 -46.42 -18.49 -17.42
CA GLY A 952 -47.80 -18.75 -17.83
C GLY A 952 -48.77 -17.58 -17.68
N TYR A 953 -48.42 -16.54 -16.89
CA TYR A 953 -49.16 -15.28 -16.83
C TYR A 953 -49.09 -14.55 -18.18
N GLY A 954 -50.20 -13.93 -18.58
CA GLY A 954 -50.33 -13.31 -19.90
C GLY A 954 -50.44 -14.31 -21.05
N ASN A 955 -50.79 -15.58 -20.77
CA ASN A 955 -51.11 -16.60 -21.78
C ASN A 955 -52.54 -17.15 -21.57
N PHE A 956 -53.27 -17.38 -22.66
CA PHE A 956 -54.60 -18.03 -22.64
C PHE A 956 -54.69 -19.07 -23.75
N VAL A 957 -54.86 -20.34 -23.38
CA VAL A 957 -54.82 -21.47 -24.33
C VAL A 957 -56.23 -21.82 -24.81
N VAL A 958 -56.41 -21.86 -26.12
CA VAL A 958 -57.65 -22.28 -26.79
C VAL A 958 -57.38 -23.56 -27.58
N ARG A 959 -58.07 -24.66 -27.24
CA ARG A 959 -57.93 -25.96 -27.94
C ARG A 959 -59.13 -26.23 -28.82
N GLN A 960 -58.91 -26.58 -30.09
CA GLN A 960 -60.00 -26.96 -31.00
C GLN A 960 -60.33 -28.45 -30.88
N PRO A 961 -61.61 -28.88 -30.98
CA PRO A 961 -62.79 -28.10 -31.38
C PRO A 961 -63.53 -27.37 -30.25
N ALA A 962 -62.97 -27.28 -29.03
CA ALA A 962 -63.60 -26.50 -27.96
C ALA A 962 -63.52 -24.99 -28.26
N LYS A 963 -64.65 -24.27 -28.16
CA LYS A 963 -64.67 -22.81 -28.28
C LYS A 963 -64.47 -22.19 -26.89
N ALA A 964 -63.47 -21.33 -26.75
CA ALA A 964 -63.41 -20.44 -25.59
C ALA A 964 -64.63 -19.51 -25.60
N SER A 965 -65.12 -19.09 -24.42
CA SER A 965 -66.17 -18.07 -24.37
C SER A 965 -65.61 -16.76 -24.94
N LEU A 966 -66.40 -16.07 -25.76
CA LEU A 966 -66.00 -14.76 -26.29
C LEU A 966 -65.69 -13.78 -25.16
N GLU A 967 -66.49 -13.83 -24.10
CA GLU A 967 -66.33 -13.05 -22.87
C GLU A 967 -64.95 -13.23 -22.24
N ALA A 968 -64.51 -14.47 -21.96
CA ALA A 968 -63.20 -14.72 -21.36
C ALA A 968 -62.03 -14.28 -22.26
N VAL A 969 -62.20 -14.36 -23.58
CA VAL A 969 -61.19 -13.86 -24.52
C VAL A 969 -61.14 -12.33 -24.51
N CYS A 970 -62.29 -11.65 -24.49
CA CYS A 970 -62.35 -10.19 -24.38
C CYS A 970 -61.72 -9.71 -23.08
N GLU A 971 -62.07 -10.33 -21.93
CA GLU A 971 -61.48 -10.01 -20.62
C GLU A 971 -59.95 -10.13 -20.65
N PHE A 972 -59.42 -11.22 -21.22
CA PHE A 972 -57.99 -11.43 -21.35
C PHE A 972 -57.31 -10.38 -22.24
N VAL A 973 -57.95 -9.98 -23.33
CA VAL A 973 -57.42 -8.97 -24.27
C VAL A 973 -57.43 -7.58 -23.64
N ASP A 974 -58.52 -7.21 -22.97
CA ASP A 974 -58.67 -5.92 -22.30
C ASP A 974 -57.70 -5.81 -21.11
N ALA A 975 -57.50 -6.90 -20.37
CA ALA A 975 -56.50 -6.97 -19.31
C ALA A 975 -55.07 -6.69 -19.85
N GLY A 976 -54.68 -7.29 -20.97
CA GLY A 976 -53.39 -7.02 -21.59
C GLY A 976 -53.24 -5.58 -22.08
N ARG A 977 -54.30 -5.03 -22.70
CA ARG A 977 -54.33 -3.66 -23.21
C ARG A 977 -54.26 -2.61 -22.11
N SER A 978 -54.94 -2.83 -20.99
CA SER A 978 -54.88 -1.92 -19.84
C SER A 978 -53.47 -1.81 -19.26
N GLN A 979 -52.63 -2.82 -19.44
CA GLN A 979 -51.21 -2.81 -19.08
C GLN A 979 -50.29 -2.30 -20.21
N GLY A 980 -50.84 -1.87 -21.34
CA GLY A 980 -50.07 -1.37 -22.48
C GLY A 980 -49.42 -2.47 -23.35
N ALA A 981 -49.86 -3.73 -23.24
CA ALA A 981 -49.40 -4.82 -24.09
C ALA A 981 -50.32 -5.02 -25.31
N MET A 982 -49.74 -5.38 -26.45
CA MET A 982 -50.50 -5.92 -27.57
C MET A 982 -50.86 -7.38 -27.29
N VAL A 983 -51.91 -7.90 -27.92
CA VAL A 983 -52.27 -9.32 -27.82
C VAL A 983 -52.19 -9.98 -29.18
N PHE A 984 -51.61 -11.17 -29.22
CA PHE A 984 -51.51 -11.96 -30.45
C PHE A 984 -51.85 -13.42 -30.17
N ALA A 985 -52.38 -14.09 -31.18
CA ALA A 985 -52.63 -15.53 -31.18
C ALA A 985 -51.45 -16.23 -31.87
N GLU A 986 -50.91 -17.27 -31.24
CA GLU A 986 -49.89 -18.16 -31.80
C GLU A 986 -50.47 -19.56 -31.98
N SER A 987 -50.12 -20.24 -33.08
CA SER A 987 -50.56 -21.62 -33.33
C SER A 987 -50.14 -22.56 -32.20
N LEU A 988 -51.04 -23.43 -31.74
CA LEU A 988 -50.72 -24.44 -30.74
C LEU A 988 -49.83 -25.53 -31.37
N VAL A 989 -48.52 -25.42 -31.13
CA VAL A 989 -47.48 -26.30 -31.71
C VAL A 989 -47.74 -27.77 -31.36
N ASN A 990 -47.51 -28.67 -32.33
CA ASN A 990 -47.50 -30.10 -32.10
C ASN A 990 -46.24 -30.55 -31.36
N LEU A 991 -46.18 -30.24 -30.07
CA LEU A 991 -44.96 -30.36 -29.28
C LEU A 991 -44.54 -31.82 -29.07
N GLN A 992 -43.32 -32.16 -29.47
CA GLN A 992 -42.63 -33.39 -29.08
C GLN A 992 -41.88 -33.19 -27.76
N ARG A 993 -41.05 -32.14 -27.69
CA ARG A 993 -40.24 -31.76 -26.52
C ARG A 993 -39.96 -30.25 -26.52
N GLU A 994 -39.72 -29.70 -25.34
CA GLU A 994 -39.16 -28.36 -25.17
C GLU A 994 -37.68 -28.45 -24.80
N LEU A 995 -36.89 -27.53 -25.34
CA LEU A 995 -35.48 -27.39 -25.00
C LEU A 995 -35.09 -25.91 -24.83
N SER A 996 -33.97 -25.70 -24.14
CA SER A 996 -33.39 -24.37 -23.96
C SER A 996 -31.88 -24.42 -24.21
N VAL A 997 -31.37 -23.39 -24.88
CA VAL A 997 -29.93 -23.13 -25.02
C VAL A 997 -29.63 -21.84 -24.27
N VAL A 998 -28.72 -21.92 -23.29
CA VAL A 998 -28.18 -20.76 -22.58
C VAL A 998 -26.85 -20.40 -23.22
N ALA A 999 -26.72 -19.15 -23.68
CA ALA A 999 -25.55 -18.66 -24.37
C ALA A 999 -25.06 -17.36 -23.75
N THR A 1000 -23.75 -17.13 -23.80
CA THR A 1000 -23.11 -15.89 -23.36
C THR A 1000 -22.29 -15.34 -24.50
N ARG A 1001 -22.53 -14.08 -24.87
CA ARG A 1001 -21.70 -13.37 -25.83
C ARG A 1001 -20.78 -12.41 -25.08
N ASP A 1002 -19.48 -12.52 -25.33
CA ASP A 1002 -18.48 -11.71 -24.64
C ASP A 1002 -18.28 -10.33 -25.27
N ALA A 1003 -17.40 -9.52 -24.67
CA ALA A 1003 -17.10 -8.16 -25.16
C ALA A 1003 -16.38 -8.13 -26.52
N LYS A 1004 -15.76 -9.24 -26.94
CA LYS A 1004 -15.12 -9.38 -28.27
C LYS A 1004 -16.11 -9.85 -29.33
N GLY A 1005 -17.29 -10.30 -28.90
CA GLY A 1005 -18.36 -10.80 -29.75
C GLY A 1005 -18.32 -12.30 -29.98
N GLU A 1006 -17.54 -13.04 -29.20
CA GLU A 1006 -17.54 -14.50 -29.24
C GLU A 1006 -18.72 -15.06 -28.45
N VAL A 1007 -19.43 -16.05 -29.01
CA VAL A 1007 -20.56 -16.71 -28.36
C VAL A 1007 -20.13 -18.05 -27.75
N HIS A 1008 -20.35 -18.18 -26.45
CA HIS A 1008 -20.07 -19.37 -25.65
C HIS A 1008 -21.41 -19.97 -25.18
N ALA A 1009 -21.81 -21.11 -25.73
CA ALA A 1009 -23.11 -21.72 -25.45
C ALA A 1009 -22.98 -23.02 -24.65
N PHE A 1010 -23.86 -23.21 -23.68
CA PHE A 1010 -24.08 -24.52 -23.08
C PHE A 1010 -24.83 -25.42 -24.07
N PRO A 1011 -24.56 -26.75 -24.10
CA PRO A 1011 -25.40 -27.72 -24.78
C PRO A 1011 -26.89 -27.53 -24.49
N ALA A 1012 -27.73 -27.80 -25.51
CA ALA A 1012 -29.18 -27.78 -25.37
C ALA A 1012 -29.62 -28.71 -24.22
N MET A 1013 -30.55 -28.24 -23.41
CA MET A 1013 -31.12 -28.99 -22.27
C MET A 1013 -32.61 -29.26 -22.54
N TRP A 1014 -33.11 -30.44 -22.20
CA TRP A 1014 -34.56 -30.66 -22.12
C TRP A 1014 -35.14 -29.85 -20.97
N THR A 1015 -36.29 -29.23 -21.21
CA THR A 1015 -37.04 -28.46 -20.22
C THR A 1015 -38.40 -29.10 -20.01
N PHE A 1016 -38.80 -29.24 -18.75
CA PHE A 1016 -40.08 -29.84 -18.38
C PHE A 1016 -40.95 -28.79 -17.70
N GLN A 1017 -42.03 -28.39 -18.39
CA GLN A 1017 -42.96 -27.37 -17.89
C GLN A 1017 -44.21 -28.02 -17.29
N GLU A 1018 -44.79 -27.38 -16.30
CA GLU A 1018 -46.11 -27.67 -15.78
C GLU A 1018 -46.85 -26.35 -15.58
N ARG A 1019 -48.05 -26.22 -16.15
CA ARG A 1019 -48.87 -24.98 -16.10
C ARG A 1019 -48.13 -23.72 -16.57
N GLY A 1020 -47.17 -23.86 -17.49
CA GLY A 1020 -46.37 -22.75 -18.01
C GLY A 1020 -45.19 -22.36 -17.11
N VAL A 1021 -44.83 -23.18 -16.12
CA VAL A 1021 -43.71 -22.96 -15.21
C VAL A 1021 -42.70 -24.10 -15.32
N CYS A 1022 -41.41 -23.75 -15.42
CA CYS A 1022 -40.33 -24.74 -15.55
C CYS A 1022 -40.13 -25.50 -14.23
N ARG A 1023 -40.42 -26.80 -14.24
CA ARG A 1023 -40.28 -27.70 -13.09
C ARG A 1023 -38.88 -28.29 -13.00
N SER A 1024 -38.34 -28.75 -14.12
CA SER A 1024 -37.02 -29.35 -14.16
C SER A 1024 -36.33 -29.16 -15.51
N THR A 1025 -35.02 -29.34 -15.50
CA THR A 1025 -34.20 -29.43 -16.71
C THR A 1025 -33.25 -30.61 -16.65
N MET A 1026 -32.98 -31.22 -17.80
CA MET A 1026 -32.04 -32.35 -17.90
C MET A 1026 -31.31 -32.31 -19.25
N GLY A 1027 -30.00 -32.50 -19.24
CA GLY A 1027 -29.21 -32.55 -20.47
C GLY A 1027 -27.76 -32.92 -20.21
N PRO A 1028 -26.91 -32.95 -21.25
CA PRO A 1028 -27.18 -32.48 -22.62
C PRO A 1028 -28.26 -33.28 -23.37
N ALA A 1029 -29.16 -32.59 -24.08
CA ALA A 1029 -30.27 -33.19 -24.83
C ALA A 1029 -29.80 -34.19 -25.91
N VAL A 1030 -28.63 -33.97 -26.51
CA VAL A 1030 -28.00 -34.91 -27.46
C VAL A 1030 -27.75 -36.29 -26.84
N LYS A 1031 -27.35 -36.34 -25.56
CA LYS A 1031 -27.16 -37.60 -24.82
C LYS A 1031 -28.48 -38.24 -24.38
N LEU A 1032 -29.59 -37.50 -24.49
CA LEU A 1032 -30.95 -37.91 -24.15
C LEU A 1032 -31.78 -38.26 -25.40
N GLY A 1033 -31.15 -38.33 -26.57
CA GLY A 1033 -31.78 -38.76 -27.83
C GLY A 1033 -32.15 -37.64 -28.80
N LEU A 1034 -31.72 -36.39 -28.57
CA LEU A 1034 -31.79 -35.35 -29.61
C LEU A 1034 -30.75 -35.65 -30.70
N ALA A 1035 -31.14 -35.58 -31.97
CA ALA A 1035 -30.21 -35.77 -33.08
C ALA A 1035 -29.10 -34.69 -33.07
N ALA A 1036 -27.87 -35.09 -33.43
CA ALA A 1036 -26.69 -34.22 -33.31
C ALA A 1036 -26.79 -32.96 -34.18
N ASP A 1037 -27.34 -33.09 -35.39
CA ASP A 1037 -27.62 -31.99 -36.30
C ASP A 1037 -28.63 -30.97 -35.72
N LEU A 1038 -29.67 -31.45 -35.03
CA LEU A 1038 -30.61 -30.58 -34.32
C LEU A 1038 -29.96 -29.88 -33.12
N ALA A 1039 -29.07 -30.56 -32.40
CA ALA A 1039 -28.33 -29.94 -31.29
C ALA A 1039 -27.38 -28.83 -31.78
N GLU A 1040 -26.66 -29.07 -32.89
CA GLU A 1040 -25.84 -28.06 -33.57
C GLU A 1040 -26.69 -26.90 -34.11
N GLN A 1041 -27.86 -27.21 -34.69
CA GLN A 1041 -28.80 -26.21 -35.17
C GLN A 1041 -29.30 -25.32 -34.02
N ALA A 1042 -29.62 -25.88 -32.86
CA ALA A 1042 -30.04 -25.13 -31.69
C ALA A 1042 -28.94 -24.17 -31.19
N ALA A 1043 -27.68 -24.65 -31.14
CA ALA A 1043 -26.54 -23.80 -30.78
C ALA A 1043 -26.30 -22.69 -31.83
N SER A 1044 -26.41 -23.01 -33.12
CA SER A 1044 -26.29 -22.04 -34.21
C SER A 1044 -27.36 -20.95 -34.14
N ILE A 1045 -28.61 -21.33 -33.86
CA ILE A 1045 -29.71 -20.38 -33.65
C ILE A 1045 -29.37 -19.40 -32.51
N ALA A 1046 -28.89 -19.91 -31.37
CA ALA A 1046 -28.51 -19.07 -30.24
C ALA A 1046 -27.37 -18.09 -30.59
N ALA A 1047 -26.36 -18.54 -31.33
CA ALA A 1047 -25.25 -17.68 -31.78
C ALA A 1047 -25.73 -16.56 -32.72
N ARG A 1048 -26.54 -16.91 -33.73
CA ARG A 1048 -27.08 -15.94 -34.70
C ARG A 1048 -27.96 -14.88 -34.04
N ILE A 1049 -28.74 -15.26 -33.02
CA ILE A 1049 -29.55 -14.32 -32.24
C ILE A 1049 -28.64 -13.38 -31.43
N GLY A 1050 -27.62 -13.90 -30.74
CA GLY A 1050 -26.67 -13.09 -29.97
C GLY A 1050 -25.93 -12.07 -30.82
N ASP A 1051 -25.48 -12.48 -32.01
CA ASP A 1051 -24.80 -11.59 -32.95
C ASP A 1051 -25.74 -10.52 -33.52
N ALA A 1052 -26.96 -10.89 -33.91
CA ALA A 1052 -27.94 -9.94 -34.44
C ALA A 1052 -28.35 -8.87 -33.43
N LEU A 1053 -28.34 -9.21 -32.13
CA LEU A 1053 -28.61 -8.29 -31.04
C LEU A 1053 -27.37 -7.52 -30.58
N ALA A 1054 -26.19 -7.82 -31.12
CA ALA A 1054 -24.90 -7.38 -30.59
C ALA A 1054 -24.82 -7.56 -29.07
N PHE A 1055 -25.33 -8.71 -28.59
CA PHE A 1055 -25.54 -8.96 -27.17
C PHE A 1055 -24.20 -9.00 -26.42
N GLN A 1056 -24.18 -8.51 -25.18
CA GLN A 1056 -23.05 -8.70 -24.27
C GLN A 1056 -23.60 -9.14 -22.92
N GLY A 1057 -23.19 -10.32 -22.47
CA GLY A 1057 -23.79 -11.02 -21.34
C GLY A 1057 -24.46 -12.33 -21.75
N THR A 1058 -25.20 -12.91 -20.80
CA THR A 1058 -25.93 -14.17 -20.97
C THR A 1058 -27.39 -13.94 -21.36
N TYR A 1059 -27.89 -14.79 -22.25
CA TYR A 1059 -29.28 -14.88 -22.69
C TYR A 1059 -29.67 -16.35 -22.89
N ALA A 1060 -30.97 -16.64 -22.87
CA ALA A 1060 -31.51 -17.96 -23.15
C ALA A 1060 -32.45 -17.93 -24.35
N VAL A 1061 -32.41 -19.00 -25.15
CA VAL A 1061 -33.32 -19.21 -26.26
C VAL A 1061 -34.11 -20.48 -25.97
N GLU A 1062 -35.42 -20.33 -25.77
CA GLU A 1062 -36.35 -21.44 -25.60
C GLU A 1062 -36.87 -21.90 -26.96
N MET A 1063 -36.92 -23.21 -27.18
CA MET A 1063 -37.35 -23.79 -28.44
C MET A 1063 -38.29 -24.97 -28.22
N PHE A 1064 -39.18 -25.15 -29.19
CA PHE A 1064 -39.99 -26.34 -29.36
C PHE A 1064 -39.38 -27.23 -30.43
N LEU A 1065 -39.27 -28.51 -30.13
CA LEU A 1065 -39.17 -29.56 -31.14
C LEU A 1065 -40.59 -30.02 -31.47
N ASP A 1066 -41.05 -29.75 -32.68
CA ASP A 1066 -42.36 -30.22 -33.13
C ASP A 1066 -42.33 -31.69 -33.57
N ALA A 1067 -43.50 -32.28 -33.77
CA ALA A 1067 -43.64 -33.68 -34.20
C ALA A 1067 -43.11 -33.95 -35.62
N ASP A 1068 -42.83 -32.90 -36.42
CA ASP A 1068 -42.18 -33.00 -37.73
C ASP A 1068 -40.65 -32.96 -37.62
N GLY A 1069 -40.10 -32.90 -36.39
CA GLY A 1069 -38.67 -32.84 -36.12
C GLY A 1069 -38.05 -31.47 -36.36
N ARG A 1070 -38.84 -30.38 -36.35
CA ARG A 1070 -38.36 -29.01 -36.60
C ARG A 1070 -38.20 -28.24 -35.30
N LEU A 1071 -37.14 -27.44 -35.23
CA LEU A 1071 -36.92 -26.48 -34.15
C LEU A 1071 -37.65 -25.16 -34.45
N LEU A 1072 -38.45 -24.72 -33.47
CA LEU A 1072 -39.18 -23.45 -33.48
C LEU A 1072 -38.78 -22.67 -32.23
N VAL A 1073 -38.28 -21.44 -32.38
CA VAL A 1073 -38.01 -20.57 -31.22
C VAL A 1073 -39.34 -20.11 -30.62
N ASN A 1074 -39.52 -20.36 -29.32
CA ASN A 1074 -40.67 -19.90 -28.54
C ASN A 1074 -40.45 -18.47 -28.04
N GLU A 1075 -39.35 -18.25 -27.30
CA GLU A 1075 -39.00 -16.93 -26.77
C GLU A 1075 -37.50 -16.81 -26.45
N ILE A 1076 -37.04 -15.57 -26.31
CA ILE A 1076 -35.67 -15.18 -25.96
C ILE A 1076 -35.70 -14.40 -24.65
N ALA A 1077 -34.96 -14.85 -23.64
CA ALA A 1077 -34.77 -14.14 -22.38
C ALA A 1077 -33.41 -13.43 -22.37
N PRO A 1078 -33.35 -12.08 -22.27
CA PRO A 1078 -32.10 -11.30 -22.38
C PRO A 1078 -31.32 -11.25 -21.06
N ARG A 1079 -31.27 -12.36 -20.33
CA ARG A 1079 -30.67 -12.46 -19.00
C ARG A 1079 -30.25 -13.90 -18.71
N VAL A 1080 -29.57 -14.08 -17.59
CA VAL A 1080 -29.47 -15.41 -16.96
C VAL A 1080 -30.87 -16.01 -16.76
N HIS A 1081 -30.97 -17.32 -16.94
CA HIS A 1081 -32.25 -17.99 -17.08
C HIS A 1081 -32.41 -19.18 -16.13
N ASN A 1082 -33.65 -19.46 -15.76
CA ASN A 1082 -33.99 -20.54 -14.84
C ASN A 1082 -33.46 -21.90 -15.34
N THR A 1083 -33.58 -22.16 -16.64
CA THR A 1083 -33.10 -23.42 -17.25
C THR A 1083 -31.58 -23.60 -17.15
N GLY A 1084 -30.82 -22.52 -16.97
CA GLY A 1084 -29.37 -22.57 -16.76
C GLY A 1084 -28.97 -22.83 -15.31
N HIS A 1085 -29.90 -22.92 -14.35
CA HIS A 1085 -29.56 -23.20 -12.94
C HIS A 1085 -28.92 -24.58 -12.75
N ALA A 1086 -29.16 -25.51 -13.69
CA ALA A 1086 -28.45 -26.79 -13.75
C ALA A 1086 -26.91 -26.64 -13.85
N THR A 1087 -26.41 -25.47 -14.26
CA THR A 1087 -24.97 -25.18 -14.36
C THR A 1087 -24.33 -24.77 -13.02
N LEU A 1088 -25.12 -24.46 -11.98
CA LEU A 1088 -24.63 -24.06 -10.66
C LEU A 1088 -24.19 -25.29 -9.85
N GLN A 1089 -22.97 -25.75 -10.12
CA GLN A 1089 -22.36 -26.90 -9.46
C GLN A 1089 -20.97 -26.55 -8.93
N PRO A 1090 -20.59 -27.06 -7.74
CA PRO A 1090 -19.25 -26.82 -7.19
C PRO A 1090 -18.15 -27.19 -8.19
N GLY A 1091 -17.19 -26.28 -8.39
CA GLY A 1091 -16.02 -26.51 -9.26
C GLY A 1091 -16.24 -26.34 -10.77
N LEU A 1092 -17.47 -26.03 -11.23
CA LEU A 1092 -17.77 -25.74 -12.64
C LEU A 1092 -18.06 -24.25 -12.89
N THR A 1093 -17.93 -23.84 -14.15
CA THR A 1093 -18.36 -22.50 -14.58
C THR A 1093 -19.87 -22.49 -14.83
N SER A 1094 -20.60 -21.66 -14.09
CA SER A 1094 -22.04 -21.49 -14.26
C SER A 1094 -22.38 -20.39 -15.29
N GLN A 1095 -23.66 -20.33 -15.70
CA GLN A 1095 -24.17 -19.21 -16.50
C GLN A 1095 -23.93 -17.84 -15.83
N PHE A 1096 -23.91 -17.78 -14.49
CA PHE A 1096 -23.73 -16.54 -13.75
C PHE A 1096 -22.27 -16.09 -13.77
N ASP A 1097 -21.34 -17.04 -13.68
CA ASP A 1097 -19.91 -16.74 -13.80
C ASP A 1097 -19.57 -16.27 -15.22
N MET A 1098 -20.18 -16.89 -16.24
CA MET A 1098 -20.05 -16.44 -17.63
C MET A 1098 -20.65 -15.05 -17.84
N HIS A 1099 -21.86 -14.80 -17.31
CA HIS A 1099 -22.50 -13.49 -17.38
C HIS A 1099 -21.63 -12.40 -16.75
N ALA A 1100 -21.18 -12.62 -15.51
CA ALA A 1100 -20.33 -11.68 -14.77
C ALA A 1100 -19.05 -11.35 -15.55
N ARG A 1101 -18.36 -12.37 -16.08
CA ARG A 1101 -17.16 -12.18 -16.92
C ARG A 1101 -17.45 -11.34 -18.16
N ALA A 1102 -18.54 -11.67 -18.87
CA ALA A 1102 -18.91 -10.96 -20.09
C ALA A 1102 -19.19 -9.46 -19.84
N VAL A 1103 -19.95 -9.12 -18.79
CA VAL A 1103 -20.26 -7.71 -18.46
C VAL A 1103 -19.06 -6.97 -17.84
N LEU A 1104 -18.15 -7.69 -17.18
CA LEU A 1104 -16.88 -7.14 -16.66
C LEU A 1104 -15.78 -7.03 -17.73
N GLY A 1105 -16.02 -7.51 -18.95
CA GLY A 1105 -15.03 -7.50 -20.04
C GLY A 1105 -13.88 -8.51 -19.84
N GLN A 1106 -14.08 -9.52 -19.00
CA GLN A 1106 -13.13 -10.59 -18.75
C GLN A 1106 -13.30 -11.73 -19.79
N PRO A 1107 -12.28 -12.56 -20.01
CA PRO A 1107 -12.41 -13.75 -20.85
C PRO A 1107 -13.48 -14.71 -20.33
N VAL A 1108 -14.44 -15.05 -21.20
CA VAL A 1108 -15.48 -16.05 -20.95
C VAL A 1108 -14.95 -17.41 -21.38
N PRO A 1109 -14.88 -18.41 -20.48
CA PRO A 1109 -14.43 -19.75 -20.87
C PRO A 1109 -15.52 -20.49 -21.65
N THR A 1110 -15.10 -21.41 -22.51
CA THR A 1110 -16.02 -22.39 -23.10
C THR A 1110 -16.49 -23.36 -22.02
N PRO A 1111 -17.80 -23.55 -21.82
CA PRO A 1111 -18.32 -24.35 -20.70
C PRO A 1111 -17.95 -25.85 -20.86
N PRO A 1112 -17.19 -26.44 -19.92
CA PRO A 1112 -16.85 -27.85 -19.96
C PRO A 1112 -17.99 -28.66 -19.34
N LEU A 1113 -18.84 -29.28 -20.16
CA LEU A 1113 -19.89 -30.17 -19.64
C LEU A 1113 -19.50 -31.64 -19.83
N ALA A 1114 -18.79 -32.19 -18.85
CA ALA A 1114 -18.71 -33.64 -18.66
C ALA A 1114 -20.01 -34.14 -18.00
N GLY A 1115 -20.50 -35.32 -18.38
CA GLY A 1115 -21.72 -35.92 -17.78
C GLY A 1115 -23.06 -35.28 -18.20
N PHE A 1116 -24.05 -35.40 -17.32
CA PHE A 1116 -25.41 -34.86 -17.38
C PHE A 1116 -25.61 -33.84 -16.25
N GLN A 1117 -26.30 -32.73 -16.52
CA GLN A 1117 -26.78 -31.83 -15.47
C GLN A 1117 -28.29 -31.93 -15.34
N VAL A 1118 -28.73 -31.87 -14.08
CA VAL A 1118 -30.14 -31.96 -13.71
C VAL A 1118 -30.46 -30.82 -12.76
N MET A 1119 -31.60 -30.18 -12.95
CA MET A 1119 -32.16 -29.22 -12.00
C MET A 1119 -33.63 -29.52 -11.74
N ARG A 1120 -34.06 -29.31 -10.49
CA ARG A 1120 -35.45 -29.33 -10.05
C ARG A 1120 -35.75 -28.06 -9.27
N ASN A 1121 -36.77 -27.30 -9.69
CA ASN A 1121 -37.23 -26.14 -8.91
C ASN A 1121 -38.01 -26.59 -7.67
N LEU A 1122 -37.89 -25.81 -6.59
CA LEU A 1122 -38.73 -25.90 -5.40
C LEU A 1122 -39.80 -24.80 -5.51
N ILE A 1123 -41.03 -25.19 -5.86
CA ILE A 1123 -42.14 -24.25 -6.07
C ILE A 1123 -43.20 -24.43 -4.99
N ALA A 1124 -43.62 -23.36 -4.35
CA ALA A 1124 -44.68 -23.42 -3.36
C ALA A 1124 -46.00 -23.96 -3.97
N PRO A 1125 -46.76 -24.79 -3.26
CA PRO A 1125 -47.98 -25.41 -3.76
C PRO A 1125 -48.97 -24.37 -4.29
N HIS A 1126 -49.52 -24.57 -5.50
CA HIS A 1126 -50.50 -23.64 -6.07
C HIS A 1126 -51.80 -23.52 -5.24
N GLY A 1127 -52.10 -24.49 -4.38
CA GLY A 1127 -53.30 -24.50 -3.53
C GLY A 1127 -53.19 -23.67 -2.25
N LEU A 1128 -52.05 -23.00 -2.00
CA LEU A 1128 -51.85 -22.16 -0.82
C LEU A 1128 -52.81 -20.95 -0.86
N ALA A 1129 -53.67 -20.82 0.15
CA ALA A 1129 -54.70 -19.80 0.26
C ALA A 1129 -54.14 -18.41 0.67
N GLY A 1130 -53.00 -18.37 1.36
CA GLY A 1130 -52.36 -17.13 1.83
C GLY A 1130 -50.84 -17.06 1.59
N GLU A 1131 -50.21 -16.03 2.16
CA GLU A 1131 -48.74 -15.94 2.26
C GLU A 1131 -48.28 -16.52 3.60
N LEU A 1132 -47.41 -17.53 3.57
CA LEU A 1132 -46.88 -18.18 4.76
C LEU A 1132 -45.41 -17.79 5.00
N PRO A 1133 -45.01 -17.48 6.26
CA PRO A 1133 -43.62 -17.41 6.63
C PRO A 1133 -42.90 -18.71 6.27
N CYS A 1134 -41.78 -18.60 5.55
CA CYS A 1134 -41.03 -19.75 5.07
C CYS A 1134 -39.53 -19.52 5.31
N GLU A 1135 -39.00 -20.18 6.33
CA GLU A 1135 -37.56 -20.28 6.55
C GLU A 1135 -36.94 -21.36 5.64
N ALA A 1136 -35.62 -21.37 5.55
CA ALA A 1136 -34.91 -22.42 4.83
C ALA A 1136 -35.24 -23.79 5.43
N PRO A 1137 -35.83 -24.72 4.66
CA PRO A 1137 -36.25 -25.99 5.19
C PRO A 1137 -35.03 -26.90 5.44
N SER A 1138 -35.05 -27.65 6.55
CA SER A 1138 -34.13 -28.77 6.77
C SER A 1138 -34.57 -29.95 5.91
N LEU A 1139 -34.23 -29.91 4.62
CA LEU A 1139 -34.53 -30.98 3.67
C LEU A 1139 -33.45 -32.04 3.72
N ASP A 1140 -33.86 -33.31 3.72
CA ASP A 1140 -32.97 -34.44 3.49
C ASP A 1140 -32.70 -34.54 1.98
N VAL A 1141 -31.61 -33.92 1.54
CA VAL A 1141 -31.26 -33.83 0.13
C VAL A 1141 -30.27 -34.96 -0.22
N PRO A 1142 -30.48 -35.71 -1.32
CA PRO A 1142 -29.61 -36.82 -1.69
C PRO A 1142 -28.13 -36.43 -1.85
N GLU A 1143 -27.22 -37.37 -1.60
CA GLU A 1143 -25.79 -37.18 -1.83
C GLU A 1143 -25.51 -36.75 -3.29
N GLY A 1144 -24.66 -35.74 -3.47
CA GLY A 1144 -24.32 -35.19 -4.79
C GLY A 1144 -25.32 -34.14 -5.33
N VAL A 1145 -26.41 -33.86 -4.62
CA VAL A 1145 -27.36 -32.79 -4.96
C VAL A 1145 -27.06 -31.54 -4.14
N THR A 1146 -26.99 -30.38 -4.81
CA THR A 1146 -26.83 -29.08 -4.18
C THR A 1146 -28.17 -28.37 -4.08
N LEU A 1147 -28.58 -27.97 -2.87
CA LEU A 1147 -29.74 -27.12 -2.62
C LEU A 1147 -29.36 -25.64 -2.67
N HIS A 1148 -30.10 -24.87 -3.47
CA HIS A 1148 -30.00 -23.41 -3.56
C HIS A 1148 -31.30 -22.80 -3.06
N TRP A 1149 -31.27 -22.18 -1.88
CA TRP A 1149 -32.42 -21.52 -1.27
C TRP A 1149 -32.34 -20.00 -1.47
N TYR A 1150 -33.42 -19.37 -1.93
CA TYR A 1150 -33.41 -17.94 -2.30
C TYR A 1150 -33.70 -16.97 -1.15
N GLY A 1151 -33.85 -17.46 0.09
CA GLY A 1151 -34.08 -16.60 1.26
C GLY A 1151 -35.41 -15.83 1.24
N LYS A 1152 -36.37 -16.24 0.42
CA LYS A 1152 -37.70 -15.61 0.33
C LYS A 1152 -38.48 -15.90 1.61
N GLN A 1153 -38.74 -14.87 2.41
CA GLN A 1153 -39.40 -15.00 3.72
C GLN A 1153 -40.86 -15.45 3.64
N LEU A 1154 -41.53 -15.25 2.49
CA LEU A 1154 -42.95 -15.56 2.30
C LEU A 1154 -43.15 -16.51 1.13
N ALA A 1155 -43.71 -17.69 1.40
CA ALA A 1155 -44.21 -18.60 0.38
C ALA A 1155 -45.63 -18.18 -0.04
N ARG A 1156 -45.88 -18.12 -1.35
CA ARG A 1156 -47.22 -17.91 -1.94
C ARG A 1156 -47.40 -18.92 -3.07
N GLY A 1157 -48.65 -19.30 -3.37
CA GLY A 1157 -48.92 -20.32 -4.37
C GLY A 1157 -48.21 -20.09 -5.71
N GLY A 1158 -47.45 -21.08 -6.17
CA GLY A 1158 -46.68 -21.02 -7.42
C GLY A 1158 -45.37 -20.21 -7.37
N ARG A 1159 -44.95 -19.67 -6.22
CA ARG A 1159 -43.68 -18.94 -6.10
C ARG A 1159 -42.49 -19.91 -6.05
N LYS A 1160 -41.46 -19.63 -6.84
CA LYS A 1160 -40.17 -20.33 -6.80
C LYS A 1160 -39.41 -19.93 -5.54
N MET A 1161 -39.19 -20.88 -4.63
CA MET A 1161 -38.54 -20.66 -3.33
C MET A 1161 -37.07 -21.06 -3.31
N GLY A 1162 -36.69 -22.00 -4.18
CA GLY A 1162 -35.32 -22.46 -4.37
C GLY A 1162 -35.21 -23.39 -5.57
N HIS A 1163 -34.05 -24.03 -5.73
CA HIS A 1163 -33.88 -25.15 -6.65
C HIS A 1163 -32.84 -26.14 -6.12
N MET A 1164 -32.88 -27.36 -6.63
CA MET A 1164 -31.86 -28.38 -6.44
C MET A 1164 -31.17 -28.64 -7.77
N ALA A 1165 -29.85 -28.82 -7.76
CA ALA A 1165 -29.06 -29.11 -8.95
C ALA A 1165 -28.02 -30.20 -8.68
N ALA A 1166 -27.79 -31.08 -9.66
CA ALA A 1166 -26.85 -32.19 -9.54
C ALA A 1166 -26.16 -32.51 -10.87
N GLN A 1167 -25.00 -33.17 -10.78
CA GLN A 1167 -24.33 -33.82 -11.90
C GLN A 1167 -24.47 -35.33 -11.83
N ALA A 1168 -24.60 -35.96 -12.99
CA ALA A 1168 -24.61 -37.40 -13.13
C ALA A 1168 -23.64 -37.83 -14.24
N ALA A 1169 -22.95 -38.95 -14.05
CA ALA A 1169 -22.07 -39.51 -15.08
C ALA A 1169 -22.89 -40.20 -16.18
N THR A 1170 -24.02 -40.81 -15.82
CA THR A 1170 -24.86 -41.62 -16.71
C THR A 1170 -26.30 -41.13 -16.78
N ARG A 1171 -27.02 -41.52 -17.83
CA ARG A 1171 -28.43 -41.19 -18.01
C ARG A 1171 -29.29 -41.75 -16.86
N ASP A 1172 -29.09 -43.01 -16.49
CA ASP A 1172 -29.88 -43.66 -15.45
C ASP A 1172 -29.68 -42.98 -14.09
N GLU A 1173 -28.46 -42.52 -13.80
CA GLU A 1173 -28.18 -41.74 -12.60
C GLU A 1173 -28.87 -40.37 -12.62
N ALA A 1174 -28.85 -39.68 -13.77
CA ALA A 1174 -29.56 -38.41 -13.94
C ALA A 1174 -31.07 -38.57 -13.71
N GLU A 1175 -31.68 -39.62 -14.26
CA GLU A 1175 -33.10 -39.94 -14.09
C GLU A 1175 -33.42 -40.29 -12.62
N ARG A 1176 -32.56 -41.06 -11.94
CA ARG A 1176 -32.71 -41.36 -10.50
C ARG A 1176 -32.61 -40.11 -9.62
N LEU A 1177 -31.61 -39.25 -9.86
CA LEU A 1177 -31.45 -38.00 -9.11
C LEU A 1177 -32.65 -37.06 -9.33
N LEU A 1178 -33.15 -36.96 -10.57
CA LEU A 1178 -34.35 -36.17 -10.86
C LEU A 1178 -35.59 -36.68 -10.12
N ALA A 1179 -35.78 -38.00 -10.06
CA ALA A 1179 -36.86 -38.62 -9.30
C ALA A 1179 -36.72 -38.33 -7.79
N ALA A 1180 -35.54 -38.52 -7.22
CA ALA A 1180 -35.28 -38.25 -5.81
C ALA A 1180 -35.51 -36.76 -5.44
N MET A 1181 -35.02 -35.83 -6.27
CA MET A 1181 -35.28 -34.40 -6.11
C MET A 1181 -36.78 -34.05 -6.22
N THR A 1182 -37.54 -34.79 -7.04
CA THR A 1182 -38.99 -34.62 -7.14
C THR A 1182 -39.69 -35.06 -5.86
N ASP A 1183 -39.25 -36.16 -5.24
CA ASP A 1183 -39.78 -36.61 -3.96
C ASP A 1183 -39.47 -35.62 -2.83
N VAL A 1184 -38.26 -35.04 -2.80
CA VAL A 1184 -37.89 -33.98 -1.84
C VAL A 1184 -38.81 -32.76 -1.97
N GLU A 1185 -39.06 -32.30 -3.19
CA GLU A 1185 -39.99 -31.19 -3.42
C GLU A 1185 -41.40 -31.52 -2.93
N ARG A 1186 -41.92 -32.73 -3.23
CA ARG A 1186 -43.24 -33.15 -2.78
C ARG A 1186 -43.34 -33.15 -1.26
N THR A 1187 -42.37 -33.73 -0.56
CA THR A 1187 -42.32 -33.74 0.91
C THR A 1187 -42.33 -32.33 1.48
N TRP A 1188 -41.57 -31.41 0.89
CA TRP A 1188 -41.57 -30.01 1.29
C TRP A 1188 -42.92 -29.32 1.05
N GLN A 1189 -43.55 -29.57 -0.10
CA GLN A 1189 -44.88 -29.04 -0.42
C GLN A 1189 -45.97 -29.55 0.54
N GLU A 1190 -45.93 -30.84 0.88
CA GLU A 1190 -46.85 -31.46 1.85
C GLU A 1190 -46.67 -30.86 3.25
N ALA A 1191 -45.42 -30.66 3.69
CA ALA A 1191 -45.12 -30.00 4.96
C ALA A 1191 -45.66 -28.55 4.98
N LEU A 1192 -45.53 -27.81 3.88
CA LEU A 1192 -46.02 -26.43 3.80
C LEU A 1192 -47.56 -26.35 3.84
N LEU A 1193 -48.26 -27.28 3.17
CA LEU A 1193 -49.73 -27.37 3.25
C LEU A 1193 -50.21 -27.81 4.64
N ALA A 1194 -49.44 -28.65 5.34
CA ALA A 1194 -49.76 -29.06 6.71
C ALA A 1194 -49.59 -27.94 7.74
N VAL A 1195 -48.75 -26.93 7.47
CA VAL A 1195 -48.63 -25.71 8.29
C VAL A 1195 -49.80 -24.75 8.05
N GLU A 1196 -50.42 -24.79 6.86
CA GLU A 1196 -51.59 -23.98 6.52
C GLU A 1196 -52.90 -24.52 7.12
N ALA A 1197 -53.04 -25.85 7.17
CA ALA A 1197 -54.20 -26.56 7.70
C ALA A 1197 -54.22 -26.55 9.23
#